data_AF-A0A433H7E4-F1
#
_entry.id   AF-A0A433H7E4-F1
#
_cell.length_a   1.000
_cell.length_b   1.000
_cell.length_c   1.000
_cell.angle_alpha   90.00
_cell.angle_beta   90.00
_cell.angle_gamma   90.00
#
_symmetry.space_group_name_H-M   'P 1'
#
loop_
_entity.id
_entity.type
_entity.pdbx_description
1 polymer ?
#
loop_
_entity_poly.entity_id
_entity_poly.type
_entity_poly.pdbx_seq_one_letter_code
_entity_poly.pdbx_strand_id
1 'polypeptide(L)'
;MNKRIFYKLVFFFAIVALVFSSAVPFTVVQAEEPATLTVQEAITKGGPATVAGYVVGYAAGTKSYDFEAPFFGETNLLIADSADERDLSKVMPVQLPTSYRSQFGLVSNPAALGKKIEVTGNIEAYFTVPGIKAVTAIHFSDGGNDPGEQPVPAPNGPKIYEIQGESHTSPFQGQTVEGVQGIVTHVTDSNNFYIQDTEGDNNPNTSDGLLVYKKAHGVRKGDQVSVNGAVKEWVLDGYTEKLETDLTMTEINSTSVTVLNSTQPLPVPVVMGKDRAVPTQVIDNDSFGKFDPQEDGIDFYESLEGMVVALENPIVTAPQDYGEVPVIINQEEGKAFTKFGTPLLTETNPNPERFHLFINRNFVAKAGDRFNGTVKGVVGYSFSNYKILTDVPSLPELIEGEKPEENVEFTRDPEKVTIASYNVENFSTATPDEKVTRIADSFINHLHSPDIIGLIEMQDNNGETNDGTTDASASYQKLIDKIKELGGPTYAFTDIAPENNQDGGAPGGNIRVGYLYNPERVSLKEAPKGTTAEAVAYENNALTLNPGRIEPANPLFQDTRKPLAAQFVFNGKDVVVITNHLNSKGGDAPLFGRVQPPVLESEQKRIELSKVVNNFVKDITEKNPDAYVVVLGDQNDFEFSQTLQTLKGDVLTNLIETLPINERFSYVYQGNAQTLDHMLVSKTLSDKAQFDIVNINSPYMDVHGRASDHDPLIGQFDLTRKPKDLDLTIMHTNDTHAHLEQIPRRFTAINQIRSETANSLLLDAGDVFSGTLYFNKYLGQADLEFMNKIGYDAMTFGNHEFDKTSQVLADFVGKAQFPIISANINFSKDSELKNLEENKIDDPGANGKIYPAAIEEIDGANVGIIGLTTEETTFLANPSENIVFENAVEKARITVAELKEKGINKIIVLSHLGYYADQKLADEVEGIDIIVGGHTHTKLMQPDVFNSDGEPTLVVQAGEYGNYLGRLDATFDETGKLTKWNGRLIDLTLKNEAGEFIYAEDEWAKSRLAELSAPIEEMKKQVVGSTAVALDGERTNVRSKETNLGNLVADAMLAKAKESVNATIAMQNGGGIRASMNDGDITLDEVLTVMPFGNTLVTVDLTGEEIIQALEHSVSAVETGAGQFMQVSGVRFKYDPSYPAGDRVYAVEVNAENGDAPIEPAKVYTVATNAFIADGGDGYTMFKKAKDEGRITELFVVDYEVLNNYLSKNSPVSPQVEGRITTGSKADEGTDPQGPKKDCPAKPDK
;
A
#
# COMPACT_ATOMS: atom_id res chain seq x y z
N MET A 1 -31.86 -43.69 -23.00
CA MET A 1 -31.90 -44.69 -21.89
C MET A 1 -30.72 -44.38 -20.96
N ASN A 2 -30.79 -44.29 -19.63
CA ASN A 2 -31.86 -44.68 -18.71
C ASN A 2 -31.66 -44.13 -17.27
N LYS A 3 -32.76 -44.10 -16.50
CA LYS A 3 -32.95 -44.02 -15.03
C LYS A 3 -33.27 -42.71 -14.30
N ARG A 4 -32.91 -41.50 -14.76
CA ARG A 4 -33.36 -40.24 -14.08
C ARG A 4 -34.64 -39.60 -14.63
N ILE A 5 -35.07 -39.97 -15.85
CA ILE A 5 -36.24 -39.39 -16.52
C ILE A 5 -37.57 -40.05 -16.08
N PHE A 6 -37.53 -41.26 -15.52
CA PHE A 6 -38.74 -41.99 -15.10
C PHE A 6 -39.36 -41.45 -13.79
N TYR A 7 -38.55 -40.87 -12.88
CA TYR A 7 -39.05 -40.34 -11.61
C TYR A 7 -39.63 -38.92 -11.71
N LYS A 8 -39.22 -38.12 -12.70
CA LYS A 8 -39.74 -36.75 -12.90
C LYS A 8 -41.09 -36.70 -13.62
N LEU A 9 -41.48 -37.73 -14.38
CA LEU A 9 -42.77 -37.76 -15.07
C LEU A 9 -43.95 -38.18 -14.18
N VAL A 10 -43.71 -38.90 -13.07
CA VAL A 10 -44.78 -39.41 -12.20
C VAL A 10 -45.27 -38.36 -11.19
N PHE A 11 -44.44 -37.38 -10.83
CA PHE A 11 -44.82 -36.35 -9.85
C PHE A 11 -45.56 -35.15 -10.46
N PHE A 12 -45.44 -34.92 -11.78
CA PHE A 12 -46.03 -33.76 -12.46
C PHE A 12 -47.51 -33.94 -12.83
N PHE A 13 -48.03 -35.17 -12.83
CA PHE A 13 -49.43 -35.47 -13.18
C PHE A 13 -50.41 -35.48 -11.99
N ALA A 14 -49.94 -35.35 -10.74
CA ALA A 14 -50.80 -35.38 -9.55
C ALA A 14 -51.29 -33.99 -9.09
N ILE A 15 -50.65 -32.90 -9.52
CA ILE A 15 -50.93 -31.55 -8.99
C ILE A 15 -51.85 -30.72 -9.90
N VAL A 16 -52.06 -31.12 -11.16
CA VAL A 16 -52.88 -30.35 -12.12
C VAL A 16 -54.36 -30.77 -12.13
N ALA A 17 -54.77 -31.78 -11.34
CA ALA A 17 -56.16 -32.27 -11.31
C ALA A 17 -57.03 -31.67 -10.19
N LEU A 18 -56.54 -30.74 -9.37
CA LEU A 18 -57.27 -30.25 -8.19
C LEU A 18 -57.23 -28.73 -8.00
N VAL A 19 -57.07 -27.97 -9.09
CA VAL A 19 -57.36 -26.53 -9.11
C VAL A 19 -58.33 -26.29 -10.25
N PHE A 20 -59.64 -26.36 -9.96
CA PHE A 20 -60.73 -25.55 -10.53
C PHE A 20 -62.06 -26.16 -10.12
N SER A 21 -62.73 -25.59 -9.12
CA SER A 21 -64.20 -25.42 -9.11
C SER A 21 -64.67 -24.79 -7.79
N SER A 22 -64.87 -23.47 -7.90
CA SER A 22 -66.02 -22.70 -7.40
C SER A 22 -66.34 -22.62 -5.89
N ALA A 23 -66.26 -21.37 -5.43
CA ALA A 23 -66.82 -20.84 -4.21
C ALA A 23 -68.36 -20.91 -4.15
N VAL A 24 -68.91 -21.27 -2.99
CA VAL A 24 -70.23 -20.84 -2.44
C VAL A 24 -70.15 -20.95 -0.90
N PRO A 25 -70.68 -20.00 -0.11
CA PRO A 25 -70.55 -20.02 1.35
C PRO A 25 -71.53 -20.99 1.99
N PHE A 26 -71.12 -21.71 3.03
CA PHE A 26 -72.04 -22.48 3.87
C PHE A 26 -71.85 -22.17 5.36
N THR A 27 -72.99 -21.79 5.93
CA THR A 27 -73.29 -21.57 7.34
C THR A 27 -72.96 -22.77 8.22
N VAL A 28 -72.44 -22.50 9.41
CA VAL A 28 -72.26 -23.47 10.49
C VAL A 28 -73.63 -23.97 10.96
N VAL A 29 -73.88 -25.27 10.82
CA VAL A 29 -74.91 -26.00 11.55
C VAL A 29 -74.21 -26.90 12.56
N GLN A 30 -74.57 -26.74 13.82
CA GLN A 30 -74.13 -27.55 14.95
C GLN A 30 -74.73 -28.96 14.81
N ALA A 31 -73.89 -30.00 14.84
CA ALA A 31 -74.33 -31.40 14.79
C ALA A 31 -74.25 -32.03 16.21
N GLU A 32 -75.34 -32.67 16.62
CA GLU A 32 -75.46 -33.50 17.83
C GLU A 32 -74.52 -34.73 17.80
N GLU A 33 -74.07 -35.18 18.97
CA GLU A 33 -73.31 -36.43 19.12
C GLU A 33 -74.14 -37.67 18.69
N PRO A 34 -73.55 -38.64 17.97
CA PRO A 34 -74.25 -39.86 17.58
C PRO A 34 -74.44 -40.82 18.76
N ALA A 35 -75.64 -41.42 18.86
CA ALA A 35 -75.98 -42.42 19.89
C ALA A 35 -75.18 -43.73 19.75
N THR A 36 -74.71 -44.27 20.87
CA THR A 36 -74.01 -45.57 20.98
C THR A 36 -74.92 -46.74 20.55
N LEU A 37 -74.43 -47.59 19.66
CA LEU A 37 -75.15 -48.76 19.12
C LEU A 37 -74.84 -50.03 19.92
N THR A 38 -75.79 -50.98 19.96
CA THR A 38 -75.46 -52.37 20.36
C THR A 38 -74.78 -53.11 19.22
N VAL A 39 -74.13 -54.25 19.50
CA VAL A 39 -73.47 -55.07 18.48
C VAL A 39 -74.47 -55.54 17.42
N GLN A 40 -75.68 -55.96 17.82
CA GLN A 40 -76.70 -56.41 16.87
C GLN A 40 -77.19 -55.29 15.94
N GLU A 41 -77.31 -54.06 16.45
CA GLU A 41 -77.64 -52.89 15.64
C GLU A 41 -76.51 -52.55 14.67
N ALA A 42 -75.27 -52.64 15.14
CA ALA A 42 -74.07 -52.37 14.37
C ALA A 42 -73.89 -53.36 13.19
N ILE A 43 -74.23 -54.64 13.36
CA ILE A 43 -74.11 -55.66 12.27
C ILE A 43 -74.96 -55.28 11.03
N THR A 44 -76.03 -54.49 11.21
CA THR A 44 -76.92 -54.08 10.11
C THR A 44 -76.65 -52.68 9.55
N LYS A 45 -75.65 -51.97 10.10
CA LYS A 45 -75.29 -50.59 9.73
C LYS A 45 -73.88 -50.53 9.11
N GLY A 46 -73.56 -49.41 8.46
CA GLY A 46 -72.22 -49.13 7.92
C GLY A 46 -71.85 -47.66 8.12
N GLY A 47 -70.55 -47.37 8.21
CA GLY A 47 -70.02 -46.02 8.48
C GLY A 47 -69.56 -45.80 9.93
N PRO A 48 -69.21 -44.56 10.30
CA PRO A 48 -68.69 -44.23 11.63
C PRO A 48 -69.74 -44.44 12.71
N ALA A 49 -69.39 -45.17 13.77
CA ALA A 49 -70.26 -45.40 14.92
C ALA A 49 -69.45 -45.74 16.18
N THR A 50 -70.07 -45.50 17.33
CA THR A 50 -69.65 -46.07 18.63
C THR A 50 -70.51 -47.28 18.92
N VAL A 51 -69.90 -48.43 19.20
CA VAL A 51 -70.57 -49.71 19.44
C VAL A 51 -70.20 -50.24 20.81
N ALA A 52 -71.19 -50.56 21.63
CA ALA A 52 -71.01 -51.17 22.95
C ALA A 52 -71.25 -52.68 22.89
N GLY A 53 -70.28 -53.48 23.36
CA GLY A 53 -70.38 -54.95 23.40
C GLY A 53 -69.40 -55.60 24.37
N TYR A 54 -69.71 -56.80 24.84
CA TYR A 54 -68.81 -57.63 25.63
C TYR A 54 -67.75 -58.28 24.75
N VAL A 55 -66.49 -58.25 25.17
CA VAL A 55 -65.42 -59.01 24.51
C VAL A 55 -65.66 -60.50 24.76
N VAL A 56 -65.96 -61.27 23.72
CA VAL A 56 -66.31 -62.69 23.81
C VAL A 56 -65.24 -63.63 23.27
N GLY A 57 -64.23 -63.12 22.57
CA GLY A 57 -63.16 -63.95 22.01
C GLY A 57 -62.20 -63.21 21.08
N TYR A 58 -61.31 -63.97 20.44
CA TYR A 58 -60.37 -63.51 19.44
C TYR A 58 -60.86 -63.87 18.03
N ALA A 59 -60.71 -62.94 17.08
CA ALA A 59 -61.02 -63.19 15.68
C ALA A 59 -59.76 -63.47 14.85
N ALA A 60 -59.59 -64.73 14.41
CA ALA A 60 -58.45 -65.16 13.60
C ALA A 60 -58.69 -65.01 12.09
N GLY A 61 -59.95 -64.91 11.65
CA GLY A 61 -60.33 -64.76 10.25
C GLY A 61 -61.85 -64.83 10.02
N THR A 62 -62.27 -65.02 8.77
CA THR A 62 -63.70 -65.12 8.40
C THR A 62 -64.36 -66.30 9.10
N LYS A 63 -65.29 -66.03 10.04
CA LYS A 63 -65.97 -67.05 10.85
C LYS A 63 -65.01 -68.01 11.61
N SER A 64 -63.76 -67.60 11.81
CA SER A 64 -62.75 -68.35 12.55
C SER A 64 -62.49 -67.60 13.85
N TYR A 65 -63.20 -67.99 14.91
CA TYR A 65 -63.21 -67.29 16.19
C TYR A 65 -62.86 -68.25 17.32
N ASP A 66 -61.95 -67.81 18.18
CA ASP A 66 -61.58 -68.51 19.40
C ASP A 66 -62.28 -67.82 20.57
N PHE A 67 -63.08 -68.55 21.35
CA PHE A 67 -63.84 -68.00 22.48
C PHE A 67 -63.23 -68.35 23.85
N GLU A 68 -62.17 -69.16 23.86
CA GLU A 68 -61.49 -69.64 25.06
C GLU A 68 -59.97 -69.49 24.92
N ALA A 69 -59.30 -69.23 26.05
CA ALA A 69 -57.84 -69.10 26.12
C ALA A 69 -57.14 -70.48 26.00
N PRO A 70 -55.88 -70.56 25.52
CA PRO A 70 -55.01 -69.44 25.13
C PRO A 70 -55.33 -68.89 23.74
N PHE A 71 -55.36 -67.56 23.62
CA PHE A 71 -55.53 -66.88 22.33
C PHE A 71 -54.17 -66.70 21.65
N PHE A 72 -54.14 -66.67 20.31
CA PHE A 72 -52.90 -66.68 19.53
C PHE A 72 -52.61 -65.36 18.78
N GLY A 73 -53.39 -64.30 19.01
CA GLY A 73 -53.14 -63.00 18.38
C GLY A 73 -53.71 -61.80 19.13
N GLU A 74 -53.11 -60.63 18.88
CA GLU A 74 -53.40 -59.37 19.59
C GLU A 74 -54.03 -58.29 18.71
N THR A 75 -54.22 -58.58 17.43
CA THR A 75 -54.63 -57.59 16.45
C THR A 75 -56.14 -57.45 16.34
N ASN A 76 -56.92 -58.38 16.91
CA ASN A 76 -58.36 -58.46 16.75
C ASN A 76 -59.07 -58.82 18.05
N LEU A 77 -60.29 -58.31 18.21
CA LEU A 77 -61.24 -58.77 19.21
C LEU A 77 -62.52 -59.21 18.54
N LEU A 78 -63.30 -59.97 19.27
CA LEU A 78 -64.66 -60.31 18.95
C LEU A 78 -65.57 -59.77 20.04
N ILE A 79 -66.55 -58.94 19.70
CA ILE A 79 -67.53 -58.38 20.63
C ILE A 79 -68.95 -58.90 20.36
N ALA A 80 -69.79 -58.94 21.38
CA ALA A 80 -71.20 -59.35 21.31
C ALA A 80 -72.07 -58.60 22.33
N ASP A 81 -73.40 -58.68 22.19
CA ASP A 81 -74.32 -58.02 23.14
C ASP A 81 -74.39 -58.71 24.54
N SER A 82 -73.97 -59.98 24.66
CA SER A 82 -73.79 -60.68 25.95
C SER A 82 -72.42 -61.38 26.04
N ALA A 83 -71.88 -61.50 27.25
CA ALA A 83 -70.53 -62.06 27.49
C ALA A 83 -70.40 -63.56 27.17
N ASP A 84 -71.51 -64.28 27.16
CA ASP A 84 -71.62 -65.70 26.87
C ASP A 84 -72.08 -66.01 25.44
N GLU A 85 -72.24 -64.98 24.58
CA GLU A 85 -72.68 -65.17 23.20
C GLU A 85 -71.62 -65.93 22.38
N ARG A 86 -72.06 -66.95 21.65
CA ARG A 86 -71.23 -67.83 20.80
C ARG A 86 -71.81 -68.02 19.39
N ASP A 87 -72.99 -67.46 19.11
CA ASP A 87 -73.60 -67.47 17.79
C ASP A 87 -72.82 -66.55 16.84
N LEU A 88 -72.22 -67.13 15.80
CA LEU A 88 -71.40 -66.42 14.82
C LEU A 88 -72.16 -65.32 14.05
N SER A 89 -73.50 -65.29 14.10
CA SER A 89 -74.33 -64.26 13.47
C SER A 89 -74.57 -63.03 14.36
N LYS A 90 -74.16 -63.06 15.63
CA LYS A 90 -74.40 -62.03 16.64
C LYS A 90 -73.12 -61.45 17.25
N VAL A 91 -71.98 -61.78 16.66
CA VAL A 91 -70.65 -61.35 17.08
C VAL A 91 -70.03 -60.48 15.99
N MET A 92 -69.23 -59.50 16.40
CA MET A 92 -68.62 -58.53 15.50
C MET A 92 -67.10 -58.46 15.75
N PRO A 93 -66.25 -58.66 14.71
CA PRO A 93 -64.81 -58.51 14.87
C PRO A 93 -64.43 -57.02 14.91
N VAL A 94 -63.49 -56.68 15.78
CA VAL A 94 -62.91 -55.35 15.94
C VAL A 94 -61.42 -55.42 15.65
N GLN A 95 -60.93 -54.62 14.70
CA GLN A 95 -59.50 -54.50 14.43
C GLN A 95 -58.87 -53.56 15.46
N LEU A 96 -57.93 -54.06 16.27
CA LEU A 96 -57.21 -53.27 17.25
C LEU A 96 -55.96 -52.58 16.64
N PRO A 97 -55.93 -51.23 16.61
CA PRO A 97 -54.71 -50.47 16.39
C PRO A 97 -53.66 -50.81 17.44
N THR A 98 -52.37 -50.68 17.08
CA THR A 98 -51.24 -51.01 17.96
C THR A 98 -51.34 -50.35 19.35
N SER A 99 -51.86 -49.12 19.44
CA SER A 99 -52.02 -48.36 20.69
C SER A 99 -52.97 -49.01 21.72
N TYR A 100 -53.91 -49.85 21.28
CA TYR A 100 -54.92 -50.45 22.16
C TYR A 100 -54.66 -51.92 22.48
N ARG A 101 -53.62 -52.53 21.90
CA ARG A 101 -53.37 -53.98 22.01
C ARG A 101 -52.95 -54.42 23.40
N SER A 102 -52.14 -53.62 24.11
CA SER A 102 -51.72 -53.92 25.48
C SER A 102 -52.92 -53.93 26.45
N GLN A 103 -53.89 -53.05 26.24
CA GLN A 103 -55.03 -52.89 27.13
C GLN A 103 -56.22 -53.79 26.79
N PHE A 104 -56.49 -54.07 25.52
CA PHE A 104 -57.68 -54.82 25.09
C PHE A 104 -57.38 -56.13 24.37
N GLY A 105 -56.16 -56.33 23.85
CA GLY A 105 -55.78 -57.55 23.13
C GLY A 105 -55.71 -58.76 24.06
N LEU A 106 -56.34 -59.87 23.69
CA LEU A 106 -56.55 -61.00 24.61
C LEU A 106 -55.31 -61.84 24.95
N VAL A 107 -54.16 -61.62 24.28
CA VAL A 107 -52.88 -62.23 24.68
C VAL A 107 -52.19 -61.37 25.75
N SER A 108 -52.09 -60.05 25.52
CA SER A 108 -51.53 -59.08 26.46
C SER A 108 -52.43 -58.84 27.69
N ASN A 109 -53.75 -58.85 27.51
CA ASN A 109 -54.74 -58.71 28.58
C ASN A 109 -55.85 -59.78 28.46
N PRO A 110 -55.59 -61.03 28.93
CA PRO A 110 -56.62 -62.07 28.97
C PRO A 110 -57.85 -61.71 29.82
N ALA A 111 -57.70 -60.77 30.77
CA ALA A 111 -58.79 -60.33 31.64
C ALA A 111 -59.82 -59.41 30.95
N ALA A 112 -59.54 -58.96 29.71
CA ALA A 112 -60.52 -58.26 28.89
C ALA A 112 -61.66 -59.20 28.43
N LEU A 113 -61.45 -60.53 28.41
CA LEU A 113 -62.48 -61.49 28.06
C LEU A 113 -63.66 -61.42 29.06
N GLY A 114 -64.87 -61.26 28.53
CA GLY A 114 -66.11 -61.13 29.30
C GLY A 114 -66.39 -59.70 29.81
N LYS A 115 -65.54 -58.71 29.53
CA LYS A 115 -65.76 -57.31 29.89
C LYS A 115 -66.47 -56.54 28.79
N LYS A 116 -67.35 -55.62 29.17
CA LYS A 116 -68.06 -54.75 28.23
C LYS A 116 -67.17 -53.57 27.82
N ILE A 117 -67.07 -53.33 26.52
CA ILE A 117 -66.33 -52.22 25.93
C ILE A 117 -67.22 -51.38 25.02
N GLU A 118 -66.90 -50.10 24.90
CA GLU A 118 -67.40 -49.21 23.87
C GLU A 118 -66.27 -48.92 22.88
N VAL A 119 -66.52 -49.13 21.60
CA VAL A 119 -65.53 -48.97 20.53
C VAL A 119 -66.06 -47.99 19.50
N THR A 120 -65.32 -46.92 19.25
CA THR A 120 -65.61 -45.95 18.19
C THR A 120 -64.72 -46.20 16.99
N GLY A 121 -65.33 -46.41 15.83
CA GLY A 121 -64.62 -46.64 14.57
C GLY A 121 -65.58 -46.66 13.39
N ASN A 122 -65.11 -47.14 12.24
CA ASN A 122 -65.95 -47.35 11.07
C ASN A 122 -66.42 -48.79 10.99
N ILE A 123 -67.75 -48.99 10.95
CA ILE A 123 -68.35 -50.28 10.63
C ILE A 123 -68.23 -50.50 9.13
N GLU A 124 -67.40 -51.46 8.74
CA GLU A 124 -67.16 -51.86 7.36
C GLU A 124 -66.88 -53.36 7.28
N ALA A 125 -66.70 -53.91 6.07
CA ALA A 125 -66.41 -55.33 5.93
C ALA A 125 -65.03 -55.67 6.52
N TYR A 126 -65.01 -56.47 7.58
CA TYR A 126 -63.81 -57.04 8.18
C TYR A 126 -63.91 -58.57 8.24
N PHE A 127 -62.95 -59.27 7.64
CA PHE A 127 -63.06 -60.71 7.40
C PHE A 127 -64.35 -61.13 6.68
N THR A 128 -64.77 -60.34 5.69
CA THR A 128 -66.01 -60.53 4.90
C THR A 128 -67.32 -60.54 5.69
N VAL A 129 -67.30 -60.14 6.97
CA VAL A 129 -68.47 -59.87 7.81
C VAL A 129 -68.44 -58.40 8.27
N PRO A 130 -69.56 -57.80 8.72
CA PRO A 130 -69.54 -56.48 9.34
C PRO A 130 -68.62 -56.47 10.57
N GLY A 131 -67.66 -55.54 10.62
CA GLY A 131 -66.71 -55.38 11.72
C GLY A 131 -66.27 -53.94 11.88
N ILE A 132 -65.64 -53.63 13.01
CA ILE A 132 -65.17 -52.26 13.31
C ILE A 132 -63.69 -52.15 12.94
N LYS A 133 -63.39 -51.22 12.05
CA LYS A 133 -62.02 -50.86 11.63
C LYS A 133 -61.78 -49.38 11.86
N ALA A 134 -60.53 -48.93 11.70
CA ALA A 134 -60.13 -47.55 11.99
C ALA A 134 -60.60 -47.09 13.38
N VAL A 135 -60.39 -47.93 14.39
CA VAL A 135 -60.79 -47.64 15.77
C VAL A 135 -60.07 -46.38 16.25
N THR A 136 -60.83 -45.38 16.64
CA THR A 136 -60.35 -44.08 17.15
C THR A 136 -60.43 -43.99 18.66
N ALA A 137 -61.39 -44.67 19.30
CA ALA A 137 -61.51 -44.78 20.75
C ALA A 137 -62.01 -46.18 21.18
N ILE A 138 -61.53 -46.68 22.31
CA ILE A 138 -62.01 -47.90 22.96
C ILE A 138 -61.84 -47.79 24.49
N HIS A 139 -62.89 -48.08 25.25
CA HIS A 139 -62.88 -48.05 26.72
C HIS A 139 -63.82 -49.11 27.31
N PHE A 140 -63.63 -49.52 28.57
CA PHE A 140 -64.58 -50.41 29.26
C PHE A 140 -65.84 -49.63 29.67
N SER A 141 -67.03 -50.21 29.47
CA SER A 141 -68.34 -49.53 29.65
C SER A 141 -68.81 -49.47 31.10
N ASP A 142 -68.27 -50.31 31.99
CA ASP A 142 -68.55 -50.23 33.41
C ASP A 142 -67.53 -49.26 34.01
N GLY A 143 -67.95 -48.04 34.35
CA GLY A 143 -67.12 -47.01 34.99
C GLY A 143 -66.63 -47.40 36.39
N GLY A 144 -65.89 -48.50 36.49
CA GLY A 144 -65.31 -49.06 37.70
C GLY A 144 -63.81 -49.26 37.52
N ASN A 145 -63.07 -48.38 38.20
CA ASN A 145 -61.71 -48.51 38.70
C ASN A 145 -60.70 -49.25 37.81
N ASP A 146 -59.86 -48.43 37.18
CA ASP A 146 -58.49 -48.77 36.84
C ASP A 146 -57.81 -49.51 38.02
N PRO A 147 -57.32 -50.75 37.83
CA PRO A 147 -56.61 -51.49 38.86
C PRO A 147 -55.19 -50.91 39.00
N GLY A 148 -55.09 -49.80 39.73
CA GLY A 148 -53.83 -49.09 39.89
C GLY A 148 -53.83 -47.88 40.84
N GLU A 149 -54.93 -47.55 41.53
CA GLU A 149 -54.84 -46.76 42.77
C GLU A 149 -54.24 -47.63 43.87
N GLN A 150 -52.91 -47.80 43.80
CA GLN A 150 -52.12 -47.76 45.02
C GLN A 150 -52.41 -46.40 45.70
N PRO A 151 -52.46 -46.32 47.04
CA PRO A 151 -52.44 -45.02 47.67
C PRO A 151 -51.23 -44.27 47.09
N VAL A 152 -51.46 -43.11 46.49
CA VAL A 152 -50.38 -42.16 46.24
C VAL A 152 -49.65 -42.04 47.57
N PRO A 153 -48.36 -42.43 47.67
CA PRO A 153 -47.63 -42.14 48.88
C PRO A 153 -47.78 -40.64 49.13
N ALA A 154 -48.15 -40.28 50.36
CA ALA A 154 -48.02 -38.91 50.82
C ALA A 154 -46.62 -38.39 50.43
N PRO A 155 -46.55 -37.11 50.02
CA PRO A 155 -45.52 -36.59 49.12
C PRO A 155 -44.17 -36.76 49.80
N ASN A 156 -43.15 -37.22 49.09
CA ASN A 156 -41.73 -36.98 49.41
C ASN A 156 -40.84 -37.63 48.33
N GLY A 157 -41.20 -37.48 47.05
CA GLY A 157 -40.16 -37.44 46.03
C GLY A 157 -39.36 -36.15 46.23
N PRO A 158 -38.05 -36.12 45.91
CA PRO A 158 -37.28 -34.88 46.00
C PRO A 158 -37.94 -33.80 45.14
N LYS A 159 -37.90 -32.56 45.64
CA LYS A 159 -38.42 -31.40 44.93
C LYS A 159 -37.50 -31.04 43.76
N ILE A 160 -38.02 -30.34 42.75
CA ILE A 160 -37.24 -30.06 41.55
C ILE A 160 -36.00 -29.22 41.90
N TYR A 161 -36.16 -28.21 42.77
CA TYR A 161 -35.04 -27.40 43.25
C TYR A 161 -33.98 -28.20 44.04
N GLU A 162 -34.36 -29.31 44.69
CA GLU A 162 -33.40 -30.22 45.34
C GLU A 162 -32.64 -31.05 44.30
N ILE A 163 -33.31 -31.44 43.21
CA ILE A 163 -32.71 -32.16 42.09
C ILE A 163 -31.76 -31.26 41.32
N GLN A 164 -32.12 -30.00 41.08
CA GLN A 164 -31.26 -29.03 40.39
C GLN A 164 -30.05 -28.66 41.27
N GLY A 165 -30.28 -28.16 42.48
CA GLY A 165 -29.21 -27.69 43.36
C GLY A 165 -28.59 -26.35 42.92
N GLU A 166 -27.54 -25.93 43.63
CA GLU A 166 -26.80 -24.67 43.40
C GLU A 166 -25.48 -24.94 42.65
N SER A 167 -25.54 -25.65 41.54
CA SER A 167 -24.38 -25.97 40.68
C SER A 167 -24.81 -26.40 39.29
N HIS A 168 -23.90 -26.30 38.30
CA HIS A 168 -24.03 -26.85 36.92
C HIS A 168 -24.09 -28.38 36.82
N THR A 169 -24.35 -29.06 37.94
CA THR A 169 -24.48 -30.52 37.98
C THR A 169 -25.38 -30.86 39.15
N SER A 170 -26.38 -31.69 38.87
CA SER A 170 -27.33 -32.12 39.86
C SER A 170 -26.67 -32.89 41.02
N PRO A 171 -27.00 -32.58 42.30
CA PRO A 171 -26.62 -33.42 43.44
C PRO A 171 -27.26 -34.82 43.40
N PHE A 172 -28.26 -35.02 42.53
CA PHE A 172 -28.92 -36.30 42.28
C PHE A 172 -28.39 -37.01 41.03
N GLN A 173 -27.35 -36.50 40.36
CA GLN A 173 -26.77 -37.14 39.16
C GLN A 173 -26.50 -38.64 39.38
N GLY A 174 -27.07 -39.47 38.50
CA GLY A 174 -26.94 -40.93 38.54
C GLY A 174 -27.83 -41.64 39.57
N GLN A 175 -28.60 -40.90 40.36
CA GLN A 175 -29.57 -41.45 41.31
C GLN A 175 -30.93 -41.65 40.65
N THR A 176 -31.68 -42.66 41.13
CA THR A 176 -33.08 -42.85 40.76
C THR A 176 -33.97 -42.08 41.73
N VAL A 177 -34.86 -41.27 41.18
CA VAL A 177 -35.88 -40.50 41.92
C VAL A 177 -37.27 -41.06 41.62
N GLU A 178 -38.13 -41.03 42.63
CA GLU A 178 -39.52 -41.48 42.53
C GLU A 178 -40.44 -40.38 43.06
N GLY A 179 -41.58 -40.17 42.40
CA GLY A 179 -42.61 -39.26 42.84
C GLY A 179 -42.29 -37.78 42.66
N VAL A 180 -41.39 -37.42 41.73
CA VAL A 180 -41.07 -36.02 41.42
C VAL A 180 -42.27 -35.40 40.72
N GLN A 181 -42.85 -34.35 41.29
CA GLN A 181 -44.05 -33.72 40.75
C GLN A 181 -43.76 -32.36 40.15
N GLY A 182 -44.48 -31.98 39.11
CA GLY A 182 -44.41 -30.66 38.49
C GLY A 182 -45.51 -30.45 37.45
N ILE A 183 -45.70 -29.21 37.02
CA ILE A 183 -46.59 -28.85 35.91
C ILE A 183 -45.80 -28.88 34.61
N VAL A 184 -46.32 -29.53 33.58
CA VAL A 184 -45.75 -29.52 32.23
C VAL A 184 -45.84 -28.10 31.65
N THR A 185 -44.71 -27.43 31.51
CA THR A 185 -44.61 -26.02 31.08
C THR A 185 -44.35 -25.88 29.58
N HIS A 186 -43.62 -26.82 28.99
CA HIS A 186 -43.30 -26.86 27.57
C HIS A 186 -43.15 -28.31 27.08
N VAL A 187 -43.56 -28.59 25.84
CA VAL A 187 -43.41 -29.90 25.19
C VAL A 187 -42.59 -29.68 23.93
N THR A 188 -41.35 -30.18 23.93
CA THR A 188 -40.39 -29.98 22.84
C THR A 188 -40.71 -30.90 21.66
N ASP A 189 -40.97 -32.17 21.95
CA ASP A 189 -41.30 -33.19 20.94
C ASP A 189 -42.10 -34.35 21.58
N SER A 190 -42.22 -35.51 20.93
CA SER A 190 -42.97 -36.67 21.47
C SER A 190 -42.28 -37.42 22.61
N ASN A 191 -41.05 -37.04 22.93
CA ASN A 191 -40.16 -37.70 23.89
C ASN A 191 -39.67 -36.74 24.98
N ASN A 192 -39.60 -35.43 24.72
CA ASN A 192 -39.03 -34.43 25.62
C ASN A 192 -40.07 -33.38 26.03
N PHE A 193 -40.15 -33.12 27.33
CA PHE A 193 -40.98 -32.04 27.89
C PHE A 193 -40.37 -31.50 29.18
N TYR A 194 -40.73 -30.28 29.55
CA TYR A 194 -40.28 -29.61 30.77
C TYR A 194 -41.38 -29.61 31.82
N ILE A 195 -41.00 -29.80 33.08
CA ILE A 195 -41.87 -29.65 34.24
C ILE A 195 -41.32 -28.58 35.17
N GLN A 196 -42.19 -27.92 35.93
CA GLN A 196 -41.76 -26.94 36.94
C GLN A 196 -42.63 -27.03 38.20
N ASP A 197 -42.01 -26.82 39.35
CA ASP A 197 -42.70 -26.72 40.65
C ASP A 197 -43.62 -25.49 40.67
N THR A 198 -44.77 -25.60 41.35
CA THR A 198 -45.78 -24.50 41.40
C THR A 198 -45.51 -23.48 42.50
N GLU A 199 -44.93 -23.91 43.61
CA GLU A 199 -44.60 -23.05 44.76
C GLU A 199 -43.11 -22.66 44.80
N GLY A 200 -42.24 -23.51 44.23
CA GLY A 200 -40.79 -23.37 44.29
C GLY A 200 -40.21 -23.28 45.70
N ASP A 201 -38.93 -22.93 45.82
CA ASP A 201 -38.27 -22.62 47.10
C ASP A 201 -37.98 -21.13 47.33
N ASN A 202 -38.25 -20.28 46.32
CA ASN A 202 -37.90 -18.86 46.27
C ASN A 202 -36.40 -18.56 46.43
N ASN A 203 -35.51 -19.51 46.08
CA ASN A 203 -34.08 -19.32 46.15
C ASN A 203 -33.50 -18.80 44.82
N PRO A 204 -32.77 -17.65 44.88
CA PRO A 204 -31.66 -17.25 44.04
C PRO A 204 -31.08 -18.23 43.03
N ASN A 205 -30.63 -19.32 43.62
CA ASN A 205 -29.52 -20.08 43.11
C ASN A 205 -29.94 -21.49 42.68
N THR A 206 -31.22 -21.81 42.76
CA THR A 206 -31.76 -23.11 42.35
C THR A 206 -32.84 -22.89 41.30
N SER A 207 -32.92 -23.81 40.35
CA SER A 207 -34.02 -23.86 39.40
C SER A 207 -35.18 -24.70 39.93
N ASP A 208 -36.42 -24.21 39.73
CA ASP A 208 -37.65 -24.97 39.98
C ASP A 208 -38.12 -25.77 38.75
N GLY A 209 -37.40 -25.67 37.63
CA GLY A 209 -37.70 -26.31 36.36
C GLY A 209 -36.82 -27.53 36.09
N LEU A 210 -37.27 -28.45 35.24
CA LEU A 210 -36.55 -29.69 34.94
C LEU A 210 -36.92 -30.27 33.58
N LEU A 211 -35.92 -30.79 32.85
CA LEU A 211 -36.16 -31.54 31.63
C LEU A 211 -36.57 -32.99 31.95
N VAL A 212 -37.54 -33.53 31.22
CA VAL A 212 -37.95 -34.94 31.31
C VAL A 212 -37.91 -35.59 29.95
N TYR A 213 -37.11 -36.65 29.83
CA TYR A 213 -37.13 -37.54 28.68
C TYR A 213 -38.00 -38.76 28.99
N LYS A 214 -39.07 -38.94 28.22
CA LYS A 214 -39.89 -40.15 28.19
C LYS A 214 -40.39 -40.39 26.78
N LYS A 215 -39.90 -41.47 26.16
CA LYS A 215 -40.41 -41.88 24.84
C LYS A 215 -41.93 -42.02 24.84
N ALA A 216 -42.57 -41.35 23.88
CA ALA A 216 -44.03 -41.32 23.70
C ALA A 216 -44.78 -41.00 25.00
N HIS A 217 -44.44 -39.88 25.65
CA HIS A 217 -44.98 -39.50 26.96
C HIS A 217 -46.49 -39.22 26.98
N GLY A 218 -47.05 -38.71 25.87
CA GLY A 218 -48.49 -38.42 25.76
C GLY A 218 -49.00 -37.21 26.58
N VAL A 219 -48.18 -36.63 27.45
CA VAL A 219 -48.50 -35.43 28.24
C VAL A 219 -48.65 -34.16 27.39
N ARG A 220 -49.34 -33.15 27.94
CA ARG A 220 -49.61 -31.85 27.32
C ARG A 220 -49.26 -30.72 28.29
N LYS A 221 -48.99 -29.53 27.75
CA LYS A 221 -48.81 -28.31 28.54
C LYS A 221 -50.01 -28.08 29.48
N GLY A 222 -49.72 -27.82 30.75
CA GLY A 222 -50.72 -27.70 31.82
C GLY A 222 -51.10 -29.01 32.52
N ASP A 223 -50.56 -30.17 32.12
CA ASP A 223 -50.70 -31.40 32.92
C ASP A 223 -49.82 -31.31 34.18
N GLN A 224 -50.38 -31.63 35.34
CA GLN A 224 -49.60 -31.94 36.55
C GLN A 224 -49.21 -33.40 36.50
N VAL A 225 -47.92 -33.68 36.59
CA VAL A 225 -47.39 -35.04 36.45
C VAL A 225 -46.61 -35.47 37.70
N SER A 226 -46.52 -36.78 37.90
CA SER A 226 -45.55 -37.45 38.77
C SER A 226 -44.60 -38.27 37.90
N VAL A 227 -43.30 -38.05 38.08
CA VAL A 227 -42.23 -38.63 37.26
C VAL A 227 -41.33 -39.50 38.13
N ASN A 228 -41.05 -40.70 37.65
CA ASN A 228 -40.02 -41.59 38.19
C ASN A 228 -38.95 -41.78 37.13
N GLY A 229 -37.69 -41.88 37.53
CA GLY A 229 -36.59 -42.10 36.59
C GLY A 229 -35.21 -41.88 37.18
N ALA A 230 -34.19 -42.01 36.34
CA ALA A 230 -32.82 -41.68 36.73
C ALA A 230 -32.51 -40.23 36.37
N VAL A 231 -31.94 -39.48 37.30
CA VAL A 231 -31.43 -38.13 37.05
C VAL A 231 -30.10 -38.23 36.30
N LYS A 232 -29.95 -37.44 35.25
CA LYS A 232 -28.79 -37.41 34.36
C LYS A 232 -28.40 -35.98 34.02
N GLU A 233 -27.10 -35.80 33.82
CA GLU A 233 -26.56 -34.68 33.07
C GLU A 233 -26.55 -35.05 31.59
N TRP A 234 -27.34 -34.35 30.78
CA TRP A 234 -27.53 -34.68 29.38
C TRP A 234 -27.16 -33.54 28.44
N VAL A 235 -26.26 -33.80 27.49
CA VAL A 235 -25.94 -32.87 26.41
C VAL A 235 -27.00 -33.01 25.31
N LEU A 236 -27.75 -31.93 25.07
CA LEU A 236 -28.79 -31.85 24.04
C LEU A 236 -28.21 -31.75 22.62
N ASP A 237 -28.98 -31.22 21.67
CA ASP A 237 -28.52 -30.99 20.31
C ASP A 237 -27.40 -29.92 20.29
N GLY A 238 -26.44 -30.12 19.40
CA GLY A 238 -25.24 -29.29 19.30
C GLY A 238 -24.40 -29.69 18.09
N TYR A 239 -23.24 -29.05 17.94
CA TYR A 239 -22.27 -29.37 16.90
C TYR A 239 -21.62 -30.76 17.12
N THR A 240 -20.72 -31.15 16.22
CA THR A 240 -20.12 -32.51 16.26
C THR A 240 -19.31 -32.72 17.55
N GLU A 241 -18.73 -31.65 18.06
CA GLU A 241 -17.89 -31.48 19.25
C GLU A 241 -18.68 -31.10 20.52
N LYS A 242 -20.02 -31.21 20.51
CA LYS A 242 -20.87 -30.83 21.65
C LYS A 242 -20.50 -31.55 22.96
N LEU A 243 -19.95 -32.75 22.89
CA LEU A 243 -19.53 -33.48 24.09
C LEU A 243 -18.26 -32.90 24.71
N GLU A 244 -17.58 -31.98 24.03
CA GLU A 244 -16.41 -31.25 24.48
C GLU A 244 -16.73 -29.78 24.79
N THR A 245 -17.72 -29.19 24.12
CA THR A 245 -18.02 -27.73 24.20
C THR A 245 -19.24 -27.37 25.03
N ASP A 246 -20.29 -28.19 25.01
CA ASP A 246 -21.63 -27.79 25.48
C ASP A 246 -21.83 -28.09 26.97
N LEU A 247 -22.54 -27.25 27.72
CA LEU A 247 -23.04 -27.60 29.05
C LEU A 247 -24.03 -28.77 28.98
N THR A 248 -24.24 -29.43 30.11
CA THR A 248 -25.28 -30.43 30.29
C THR A 248 -26.55 -29.77 30.80
N MET A 249 -27.69 -30.42 30.55
CA MET A 249 -28.96 -30.08 31.18
C MET A 249 -29.32 -31.16 32.20
N THR A 250 -29.92 -30.78 33.33
CA THR A 250 -30.45 -31.75 34.28
C THR A 250 -31.73 -32.40 33.73
N GLU A 251 -31.65 -33.70 33.44
CA GLU A 251 -32.73 -34.51 32.86
C GLU A 251 -33.18 -35.62 33.82
N ILE A 252 -34.49 -35.82 33.99
CA ILE A 252 -35.01 -37.13 34.42
C ILE A 252 -35.25 -38.02 33.19
N ASN A 253 -34.40 -39.04 33.05
CA ASN A 253 -34.63 -40.12 32.11
C ASN A 253 -35.71 -41.05 32.68
N SER A 254 -36.94 -40.78 32.28
CA SER A 254 -38.12 -41.27 32.99
C SER A 254 -38.47 -42.72 32.62
N THR A 255 -38.68 -43.53 33.66
CA THR A 255 -39.26 -44.88 33.55
C THR A 255 -40.79 -44.82 33.46
N SER A 256 -41.41 -43.89 34.18
CA SER A 256 -42.86 -43.68 34.17
C SER A 256 -43.22 -42.20 34.40
N VAL A 257 -44.23 -41.75 33.67
CA VAL A 257 -44.88 -40.44 33.84
C VAL A 257 -46.36 -40.70 34.08
N THR A 258 -46.90 -40.22 35.19
CA THR A 258 -48.32 -40.33 35.55
C THR A 258 -48.93 -38.94 35.57
N VAL A 259 -49.98 -38.69 34.79
CA VAL A 259 -50.76 -37.44 34.87
C VAL A 259 -51.65 -37.51 36.10
N LEU A 260 -51.44 -36.59 37.03
CA LEU A 260 -52.22 -36.46 38.27
C LEU A 260 -53.47 -35.62 38.03
N ASN A 261 -53.30 -34.48 37.36
CA ASN A 261 -54.36 -33.54 36.98
C ASN A 261 -54.05 -32.94 35.61
N SER A 262 -55.07 -32.54 34.86
CA SER A 262 -54.90 -31.84 33.57
C SER A 262 -55.41 -30.40 33.64
N THR A 263 -54.99 -29.56 32.69
CA THR A 263 -55.45 -28.17 32.54
C THR A 263 -55.19 -27.29 33.79
N GLN A 264 -54.08 -27.55 34.48
CA GLN A 264 -53.65 -26.71 35.60
C GLN A 264 -53.11 -25.36 35.10
N PRO A 265 -53.25 -24.29 35.90
CA PRO A 265 -52.54 -23.04 35.64
C PRO A 265 -51.03 -23.29 35.55
N LEU A 266 -50.38 -22.60 34.61
CA LEU A 266 -48.92 -22.62 34.53
C LEU A 266 -48.31 -21.86 35.72
N PRO A 267 -47.11 -22.23 36.18
CA PRO A 267 -46.34 -21.44 37.13
C PRO A 267 -46.20 -19.98 36.67
N VAL A 268 -46.13 -19.07 37.64
CA VAL A 268 -45.89 -17.65 37.37
C VAL A 268 -44.48 -17.52 36.78
N PRO A 269 -44.31 -16.91 35.59
CA PRO A 269 -42.99 -16.79 34.99
C PRO A 269 -42.12 -15.81 35.76
N VAL A 270 -40.82 -16.09 35.82
CA VAL A 270 -39.82 -15.15 36.35
C VAL A 270 -39.64 -14.01 35.33
N VAL A 271 -39.90 -12.77 35.72
CA VAL A 271 -39.73 -11.60 34.85
C VAL A 271 -38.29 -11.12 34.90
N MET A 272 -37.56 -11.27 33.80
CA MET A 272 -36.15 -10.87 33.70
C MET A 272 -35.97 -9.36 33.90
N GLY A 273 -34.95 -8.97 34.68
CA GLY A 273 -34.65 -7.57 35.02
C GLY A 273 -35.58 -6.97 36.08
N LYS A 274 -36.63 -7.67 36.51
CA LYS A 274 -37.53 -7.23 37.60
C LYS A 274 -37.49 -8.18 38.80
N ASP A 275 -37.75 -9.46 38.56
CA ASP A 275 -37.77 -10.48 39.60
C ASP A 275 -36.37 -11.03 39.86
N ARG A 276 -35.53 -11.07 38.82
CA ARG A 276 -34.10 -11.41 38.88
C ARG A 276 -33.28 -10.36 38.15
N ALA A 277 -32.23 -9.84 38.80
CA ALA A 277 -31.26 -8.97 38.15
C ALA A 277 -30.44 -9.81 37.17
N VAL A 278 -30.29 -9.32 35.94
CA VAL A 278 -29.53 -10.00 34.89
C VAL A 278 -28.08 -9.51 34.98
N PRO A 279 -27.08 -10.40 35.09
CA PRO A 279 -25.69 -9.99 34.98
C PRO A 279 -25.42 -9.35 33.62
N THR A 280 -24.61 -8.29 33.61
CA THR A 280 -24.36 -7.48 32.41
C THR A 280 -22.88 -7.31 32.10
N GLN A 281 -21.96 -7.96 32.83
CA GLN A 281 -20.52 -7.77 32.60
C GLN A 281 -19.73 -9.05 32.47
N VAL A 282 -20.05 -10.07 33.25
CA VAL A 282 -19.27 -11.30 33.34
C VAL A 282 -20.13 -12.48 32.91
N ILE A 283 -19.57 -13.38 32.10
CA ILE A 283 -20.19 -14.68 31.85
C ILE A 283 -19.77 -15.65 32.96
N ASP A 284 -18.46 -15.78 33.18
CA ASP A 284 -17.83 -16.50 34.28
C ASP A 284 -16.40 -15.95 34.43
N ASN A 285 -15.95 -15.70 35.66
CA ASN A 285 -14.60 -15.18 35.94
C ASN A 285 -13.75 -16.09 36.84
N ASP A 286 -14.29 -17.22 37.31
CA ASP A 286 -13.63 -18.11 38.27
C ASP A 286 -13.59 -19.58 37.85
N SER A 287 -13.90 -19.87 36.58
CA SER A 287 -13.91 -21.20 35.96
C SER A 287 -14.86 -22.15 36.67
N PHE A 288 -16.11 -21.74 36.90
CA PHE A 288 -17.13 -22.46 37.67
C PHE A 288 -16.71 -22.76 39.13
N GLY A 289 -15.87 -21.90 39.71
CA GLY A 289 -15.33 -22.06 41.06
C GLY A 289 -16.38 -21.87 42.15
N LYS A 290 -17.24 -20.86 41.99
CA LYS A 290 -18.35 -20.53 42.89
C LYS A 290 -19.59 -20.27 42.03
N PHE A 291 -20.68 -20.96 42.37
CA PHE A 291 -21.98 -20.68 41.77
C PHE A 291 -22.53 -19.33 42.28
N ASP A 292 -22.46 -18.28 41.46
CA ASP A 292 -22.90 -16.91 41.75
C ASP A 292 -23.75 -16.29 40.62
N PRO A 293 -25.05 -16.62 40.56
CA PRO A 293 -26.01 -16.08 39.59
C PRO A 293 -26.19 -14.54 39.59
N GLN A 294 -25.64 -13.82 40.58
CA GLN A 294 -25.71 -12.35 40.63
C GLN A 294 -24.54 -11.69 39.88
N GLU A 295 -23.41 -12.38 39.76
CA GLU A 295 -22.20 -11.89 39.10
C GLU A 295 -22.03 -12.54 37.72
N ASP A 296 -22.22 -13.86 37.65
CA ASP A 296 -21.90 -14.67 36.49
C ASP A 296 -23.14 -14.98 35.64
N GLY A 297 -23.10 -14.55 34.38
CA GLY A 297 -24.16 -14.79 33.42
C GLY A 297 -24.44 -16.27 33.18
N ILE A 298 -23.41 -17.13 33.22
CA ILE A 298 -23.57 -18.57 33.01
C ILE A 298 -24.37 -19.21 34.16
N ASP A 299 -24.07 -18.82 35.40
CA ASP A 299 -24.77 -19.27 36.60
C ASP A 299 -26.19 -18.69 36.69
N PHE A 300 -26.37 -17.45 36.20
CA PHE A 300 -27.68 -16.84 36.08
C PHE A 300 -28.61 -17.69 35.23
N TYR A 301 -28.19 -18.09 34.03
CA TYR A 301 -29.02 -18.94 33.17
C TYR A 301 -29.21 -20.34 33.75
N GLU A 302 -28.18 -20.91 34.37
CA GLU A 302 -28.25 -22.21 35.03
C GLU A 302 -29.27 -22.22 36.19
N SER A 303 -29.30 -21.16 37.00
CA SER A 303 -30.29 -21.00 38.08
C SER A 303 -31.74 -20.92 37.60
N LEU A 304 -31.95 -20.77 36.29
CA LEU A 304 -33.25 -20.69 35.63
C LEU A 304 -33.53 -21.89 34.72
N GLU A 305 -32.65 -22.89 34.69
CA GLU A 305 -32.71 -24.04 33.78
C GLU A 305 -34.08 -24.72 33.81
N GLY A 306 -34.79 -24.77 32.67
CA GLY A 306 -36.11 -25.41 32.57
C GLY A 306 -37.27 -24.62 33.18
N MET A 307 -37.02 -23.44 33.77
CA MET A 307 -38.07 -22.56 34.30
C MET A 307 -38.74 -21.74 33.18
N VAL A 308 -40.02 -21.41 33.38
CA VAL A 308 -40.73 -20.44 32.55
C VAL A 308 -40.29 -19.03 32.93
N VAL A 309 -39.85 -18.27 31.94
CA VAL A 309 -39.37 -16.89 32.09
C VAL A 309 -40.18 -15.95 31.21
N ALA A 310 -40.13 -14.66 31.53
CA ALA A 310 -40.83 -13.59 30.84
C ALA A 310 -39.87 -12.43 30.53
N LEU A 311 -39.82 -12.03 29.26
CA LEU A 311 -39.11 -10.84 28.79
C LEU A 311 -40.15 -9.77 28.43
N GLU A 312 -40.11 -8.62 29.08
CA GLU A 312 -41.02 -7.53 28.79
C GLU A 312 -40.51 -6.64 27.67
N ASN A 313 -41.24 -6.61 26.56
CA ASN A 313 -40.95 -5.80 25.38
C ASN A 313 -39.49 -5.88 24.87
N PRO A 314 -38.94 -7.08 24.67
CA PRO A 314 -37.56 -7.25 24.28
C PRO A 314 -37.26 -6.62 22.91
N ILE A 315 -36.04 -6.11 22.76
CA ILE A 315 -35.47 -5.49 21.55
C ILE A 315 -34.58 -6.50 20.87
N VAL A 316 -34.75 -6.70 19.57
CA VAL A 316 -33.93 -7.58 18.73
C VAL A 316 -32.57 -6.94 18.49
N THR A 317 -31.50 -7.69 18.74
CA THR A 317 -30.12 -7.20 18.63
C THR A 317 -29.36 -7.75 17.43
N ALA A 318 -29.90 -8.76 16.75
CA ALA A 318 -29.30 -9.35 15.56
C ALA A 318 -30.38 -9.91 14.64
N PRO A 319 -30.08 -10.06 13.34
CA PRO A 319 -30.99 -10.76 12.44
C PRO A 319 -31.25 -12.19 12.88
N GLN A 320 -32.45 -12.70 12.59
CA GLN A 320 -32.80 -14.08 12.88
C GLN A 320 -31.86 -15.03 12.14
N ASP A 321 -31.24 -15.98 12.86
CA ASP A 321 -30.43 -17.05 12.26
C ASP A 321 -30.76 -18.43 12.87
N TYR A 322 -30.87 -19.47 12.03
CA TYR A 322 -31.24 -20.85 12.41
C TYR A 322 -32.50 -21.09 13.28
N GLY A 323 -33.39 -20.11 13.42
CA GLY A 323 -34.57 -20.11 14.28
C GLY A 323 -34.37 -19.34 15.59
N GLU A 324 -33.20 -18.75 15.79
CA GLU A 324 -32.83 -17.96 16.97
C GLU A 324 -32.95 -16.47 16.69
N VAL A 325 -33.55 -15.74 17.62
CA VAL A 325 -33.66 -14.28 17.60
C VAL A 325 -33.01 -13.74 18.88
N PRO A 326 -31.78 -13.20 18.80
CA PRO A 326 -31.12 -12.57 19.95
C PRO A 326 -31.84 -11.29 20.35
N VAL A 327 -32.08 -11.11 21.65
CA VAL A 327 -32.78 -9.96 22.21
C VAL A 327 -32.16 -9.47 23.52
N ILE A 328 -32.43 -8.22 23.87
CA ILE A 328 -32.20 -7.63 25.20
C ILE A 328 -33.50 -7.02 25.74
N ILE A 329 -33.63 -6.89 27.05
CA ILE A 329 -34.81 -6.26 27.69
C ILE A 329 -34.62 -4.77 27.97
N ASN A 330 -33.38 -4.31 28.10
CA ASN A 330 -33.03 -2.91 28.28
C ASN A 330 -31.60 -2.64 27.78
N GLN A 331 -31.31 -1.38 27.48
CA GLN A 331 -29.96 -0.91 27.21
C GLN A 331 -29.37 -0.34 28.50
N GLU A 332 -28.30 -0.96 29.00
CA GLU A 332 -27.67 -0.57 30.26
C GLU A 332 -26.92 0.76 30.16
N GLU A 333 -27.06 1.59 31.18
CA GLU A 333 -26.35 2.87 31.26
C GLU A 333 -24.83 2.64 31.35
N GLY A 334 -24.06 3.33 30.52
CA GLY A 334 -22.60 3.21 30.46
C GLY A 334 -22.07 2.12 29.52
N LYS A 335 -22.95 1.31 28.90
CA LYS A 335 -22.57 0.40 27.80
C LYS A 335 -22.66 1.07 26.43
N ALA A 336 -21.84 0.60 25.50
CA ALA A 336 -21.90 1.01 24.10
C ALA A 336 -22.89 0.13 23.31
N PHE A 337 -23.76 0.78 22.56
CA PHE A 337 -24.69 0.14 21.63
C PHE A 337 -24.52 0.75 20.24
N THR A 338 -24.75 -0.05 19.21
CA THR A 338 -24.80 0.45 17.83
C THR A 338 -26.01 1.36 17.63
N LYS A 339 -26.05 2.07 16.51
CA LYS A 339 -27.24 2.84 16.09
C LYS A 339 -28.51 1.97 15.92
N PHE A 340 -28.35 0.64 15.80
CA PHE A 340 -29.44 -0.33 15.73
C PHE A 340 -29.85 -0.91 17.08
N GLY A 341 -29.17 -0.49 18.16
CA GLY A 341 -29.44 -0.96 19.52
C GLY A 341 -28.80 -2.31 19.88
N THR A 342 -27.87 -2.80 19.06
CA THR A 342 -27.08 -4.01 19.33
C THR A 342 -25.95 -3.68 20.31
N PRO A 343 -25.74 -4.45 21.40
CA PRO A 343 -24.62 -4.22 22.30
C PRO A 343 -23.29 -4.55 21.62
N LEU A 344 -22.27 -3.70 21.83
CA LEU A 344 -20.92 -3.94 21.30
C LEU A 344 -20.15 -4.90 22.19
N LEU A 345 -19.48 -5.87 21.57
CA LEU A 345 -18.48 -6.69 22.25
C LEU A 345 -17.26 -5.81 22.56
N THR A 346 -16.78 -5.85 23.80
CA THR A 346 -15.55 -5.15 24.21
C THR A 346 -14.61 -6.11 24.93
N GLU A 347 -13.33 -5.72 25.07
CA GLU A 347 -12.31 -6.52 25.77
C GLU A 347 -12.77 -7.01 27.16
N THR A 348 -13.58 -6.20 27.86
CA THR A 348 -14.00 -6.46 29.24
C THR A 348 -15.48 -6.83 29.37
N ASN A 349 -16.24 -6.87 28.27
CA ASN A 349 -17.68 -7.11 28.34
C ASN A 349 -18.18 -7.96 27.15
N PRO A 350 -18.51 -9.25 27.39
CA PRO A 350 -19.07 -10.18 26.40
C PRO A 350 -20.61 -10.10 26.25
N ASN A 351 -21.25 -9.16 26.96
CA ASN A 351 -22.70 -8.93 27.00
C ASN A 351 -23.51 -10.18 27.38
N PRO A 352 -23.41 -10.64 28.65
CA PRO A 352 -24.16 -11.80 29.14
C PRO A 352 -25.68 -11.60 29.18
N GLU A 353 -26.17 -10.36 29.17
CA GLU A 353 -27.59 -10.02 29.25
C GLU A 353 -28.40 -10.27 27.96
N ARG A 354 -27.76 -10.87 26.94
CA ARG A 354 -28.41 -11.24 25.67
C ARG A 354 -29.15 -12.55 25.82
N PHE A 355 -30.43 -12.55 25.50
CA PHE A 355 -31.29 -13.73 25.48
C PHE A 355 -31.50 -14.23 24.05
N HIS A 356 -31.54 -15.53 23.83
CA HIS A 356 -31.79 -16.11 22.51
C HIS A 356 -33.19 -16.73 22.46
N LEU A 357 -34.13 -16.07 21.80
CA LEU A 357 -35.46 -16.64 21.59
C LEU A 357 -35.37 -17.74 20.55
N PHE A 358 -35.72 -18.98 20.92
CA PHE A 358 -35.85 -20.07 19.96
C PHE A 358 -37.28 -20.10 19.43
N ILE A 359 -37.41 -19.78 18.15
CA ILE A 359 -38.64 -19.63 17.37
C ILE A 359 -38.53 -20.59 16.17
N ASN A 360 -38.91 -20.14 14.97
CA ASN A 360 -38.90 -20.91 13.73
C ASN A 360 -38.09 -20.15 12.68
N ARG A 361 -37.51 -20.91 11.72
CA ARG A 361 -36.59 -20.39 10.70
C ARG A 361 -37.21 -19.48 9.64
N ASN A 362 -38.53 -19.32 9.65
CA ASN A 362 -39.23 -18.43 8.72
C ASN A 362 -39.61 -17.10 9.39
N PHE A 363 -39.22 -16.91 10.66
CA PHE A 363 -39.53 -15.68 11.38
C PHE A 363 -38.60 -14.56 10.91
N VAL A 364 -39.18 -13.46 10.45
CA VAL A 364 -38.42 -12.30 9.96
C VAL A 364 -38.21 -11.34 11.12
N ALA A 365 -36.95 -11.11 11.48
CA ALA A 365 -36.54 -10.14 12.48
C ALA A 365 -35.13 -9.63 12.18
N LYS A 366 -34.89 -8.34 12.41
CA LYS A 366 -33.60 -7.67 12.28
C LYS A 366 -33.25 -6.87 13.54
N ALA A 367 -31.99 -6.46 13.65
CA ALA A 367 -31.58 -5.57 14.72
C ALA A 367 -32.44 -4.29 14.73
N GLY A 368 -32.86 -3.87 15.93
CA GLY A 368 -33.72 -2.69 16.14
C GLY A 368 -35.22 -2.98 16.16
N ASP A 369 -35.67 -4.17 15.71
CA ASP A 369 -37.07 -4.59 15.89
C ASP A 369 -37.40 -4.77 17.38
N ARG A 370 -38.68 -4.65 17.75
CA ARG A 370 -39.10 -4.76 19.16
C ARG A 370 -40.42 -5.50 19.32
N PHE A 371 -40.48 -6.43 20.26
CA PHE A 371 -41.73 -7.08 20.63
C PHE A 371 -42.63 -6.12 21.44
N ASN A 372 -43.89 -5.99 21.04
CA ASN A 372 -44.90 -5.16 21.70
C ASN A 372 -45.70 -5.98 22.72
N GLY A 373 -45.03 -6.36 23.80
CA GLY A 373 -45.61 -7.14 24.88
C GLY A 373 -44.60 -8.09 25.52
N THR A 374 -45.11 -8.99 26.35
CA THR A 374 -44.27 -9.96 27.07
C THR A 374 -44.07 -11.22 26.25
N VAL A 375 -42.81 -11.55 25.95
CA VAL A 375 -42.41 -12.85 25.41
C VAL A 375 -42.24 -13.83 26.58
N LYS A 376 -42.79 -15.03 26.47
CA LYS A 376 -42.68 -16.07 27.50
C LYS A 376 -42.13 -17.35 26.88
N GLY A 377 -41.32 -18.08 27.64
CA GLY A 377 -40.79 -19.37 27.21
C GLY A 377 -40.05 -20.07 28.33
N VAL A 378 -39.55 -21.27 28.04
CA VAL A 378 -38.76 -22.08 29.00
C VAL A 378 -37.27 -21.91 28.69
N VAL A 379 -36.44 -21.73 29.70
CA VAL A 379 -34.97 -21.72 29.52
C VAL A 379 -34.50 -23.13 29.22
N GLY A 380 -33.79 -23.31 28.12
CA GLY A 380 -33.09 -24.54 27.79
C GLY A 380 -31.71 -24.23 27.21
N TYR A 381 -30.98 -25.26 26.82
CA TYR A 381 -29.62 -25.12 26.33
C TYR A 381 -29.36 -26.03 25.12
N SER A 382 -28.74 -25.51 24.06
CA SER A 382 -28.32 -26.31 22.89
C SER A 382 -27.39 -25.49 22.00
N PHE A 383 -26.52 -26.16 21.22
CA PHE A 383 -25.55 -25.49 20.35
C PHE A 383 -24.73 -24.43 21.09
N SER A 384 -24.21 -24.83 22.25
CA SER A 384 -23.33 -24.00 23.09
C SER A 384 -23.94 -22.68 23.61
N ASN A 385 -25.26 -22.59 23.72
CA ASN A 385 -25.93 -21.36 24.14
C ASN A 385 -27.26 -21.62 24.87
N TYR A 386 -27.60 -20.74 25.82
CA TYR A 386 -28.89 -20.73 26.49
C TYR A 386 -29.96 -20.12 25.59
N LYS A 387 -31.17 -20.69 25.63
CA LYS A 387 -32.29 -20.34 24.76
C LYS A 387 -33.58 -20.28 25.53
N ILE A 388 -34.45 -19.36 25.13
CA ILE A 388 -35.83 -19.30 25.60
C ILE A 388 -36.70 -19.99 24.55
N LEU A 389 -37.18 -21.19 24.87
CA LEU A 389 -38.05 -21.99 24.04
C LEU A 389 -39.45 -21.37 24.04
N THR A 390 -39.82 -20.73 22.93
CA THR A 390 -41.08 -19.99 22.81
C THR A 390 -42.14 -20.75 22.03
N ASP A 391 -43.41 -20.54 22.39
CA ASP A 391 -44.54 -21.00 21.58
C ASP A 391 -44.88 -19.92 20.55
N VAL A 392 -44.48 -20.10 19.30
CA VAL A 392 -44.67 -19.10 18.20
C VAL A 392 -46.08 -18.50 18.14
N PRO A 393 -47.19 -19.27 18.25
CA PRO A 393 -48.54 -18.70 18.21
C PRO A 393 -48.89 -17.76 19.38
N SER A 394 -48.08 -17.75 20.44
CA SER A 394 -48.26 -16.94 21.64
C SER A 394 -47.36 -15.70 21.68
N LEU A 395 -46.50 -15.51 20.68
CA LEU A 395 -45.61 -14.35 20.62
C LEU A 395 -46.43 -13.05 20.43
N PRO A 396 -46.07 -11.96 21.13
CA PRO A 396 -46.63 -10.65 20.86
C PRO A 396 -46.23 -10.14 19.47
N GLU A 397 -46.91 -9.09 19.01
CA GLU A 397 -46.58 -8.42 17.76
C GLU A 397 -45.12 -7.94 17.75
N LEU A 398 -44.39 -8.22 16.66
CA LEU A 398 -43.08 -7.63 16.43
C LEU A 398 -43.28 -6.31 15.68
N ILE A 399 -42.88 -5.21 16.32
CA ILE A 399 -42.82 -3.89 15.68
C ILE A 399 -41.49 -3.81 14.95
N GLU A 400 -41.58 -3.58 13.65
CA GLU A 400 -40.42 -3.38 12.79
C GLU A 400 -39.74 -2.04 13.13
N GLY A 401 -38.44 -2.09 13.42
CA GLY A 401 -37.59 -0.92 13.62
C GLY A 401 -37.25 -0.21 12.31
N GLU A 402 -36.90 1.07 12.39
CA GLU A 402 -36.46 1.83 11.22
C GLU A 402 -35.20 1.21 10.59
N LYS A 403 -35.20 1.08 9.26
CA LYS A 403 -34.01 0.76 8.49
C LYS A 403 -33.47 2.06 7.88
N PRO A 404 -32.44 2.70 8.46
CA PRO A 404 -31.85 3.90 7.88
C PRO A 404 -31.24 3.59 6.50
N GLU A 405 -31.22 4.62 5.65
CA GLU A 405 -30.44 4.59 4.41
C GLU A 405 -28.97 4.80 4.76
N GLU A 406 -28.11 3.86 4.38
CA GLU A 406 -26.70 3.81 4.75
C GLU A 406 -25.85 4.03 3.50
N ASN A 407 -25.05 5.09 3.48
CA ASN A 407 -24.13 5.43 2.40
C ASN A 407 -22.84 5.97 3.02
N VAL A 408 -21.74 5.93 2.28
CA VAL A 408 -20.48 6.52 2.75
C VAL A 408 -20.65 7.99 3.14
N GLU A 409 -20.18 8.35 4.34
CA GLU A 409 -20.45 9.68 4.92
C GLU A 409 -19.60 10.82 4.32
N PHE A 410 -18.49 10.51 3.66
CA PHE A 410 -17.62 11.51 3.03
C PHE A 410 -17.91 11.70 1.53
N THR A 411 -17.73 12.94 1.08
CA THR A 411 -17.85 13.28 -0.35
C THR A 411 -16.62 12.79 -1.11
N ARG A 412 -16.83 12.19 -2.28
CA ARG A 412 -15.73 11.77 -3.16
C ARG A 412 -14.94 12.97 -3.67
N ASP A 413 -13.63 12.94 -3.47
CA ASP A 413 -12.70 13.93 -4.00
C ASP A 413 -11.96 13.35 -5.22
N PRO A 414 -12.03 13.99 -6.40
CA PRO A 414 -11.33 13.51 -7.59
C PRO A 414 -9.81 13.44 -7.42
N GLU A 415 -9.21 14.24 -6.54
CA GLU A 415 -7.76 14.31 -6.29
C GLU A 415 -7.27 13.27 -5.27
N LYS A 416 -8.18 12.49 -4.67
CA LYS A 416 -7.88 11.46 -3.67
C LYS A 416 -8.32 10.09 -4.16
N VAL A 417 -7.63 9.06 -3.66
CA VAL A 417 -7.94 7.66 -4.00
C VAL A 417 -8.92 7.09 -2.99
N THR A 418 -9.92 6.34 -3.47
CA THR A 418 -10.86 5.60 -2.62
C THR A 418 -10.54 4.11 -2.66
N ILE A 419 -10.40 3.49 -1.49
CA ILE A 419 -10.03 2.07 -1.34
C ILE A 419 -11.05 1.43 -0.40
N ALA A 420 -11.69 0.34 -0.85
CA ALA A 420 -12.70 -0.38 -0.09
C ALA A 420 -12.27 -1.83 0.20
N SER A 421 -12.86 -2.41 1.25
CA SER A 421 -12.82 -3.83 1.57
C SER A 421 -14.23 -4.40 1.52
N TYR A 422 -14.44 -5.51 0.81
CA TYR A 422 -15.77 -6.13 0.70
C TYR A 422 -15.69 -7.66 0.69
N ASN A 423 -16.34 -8.29 1.65
CA ASN A 423 -16.59 -9.74 1.68
C ASN A 423 -17.82 -10.07 0.82
N VAL A 424 -17.64 -10.83 -0.25
CA VAL A 424 -18.72 -11.19 -1.19
C VAL A 424 -19.43 -12.50 -0.85
N GLU A 425 -19.04 -13.13 0.28
CA GLU A 425 -19.64 -14.31 0.92
C GLU A 425 -19.85 -15.47 -0.07
N ASN A 426 -18.80 -16.28 -0.26
CA ASN A 426 -18.75 -17.45 -1.14
C ASN A 426 -19.22 -17.17 -2.58
N PHE A 427 -18.66 -16.16 -3.23
CA PHE A 427 -19.11 -15.72 -4.55
C PHE A 427 -18.54 -16.57 -5.70
N SER A 428 -19.40 -17.03 -6.61
CA SER A 428 -19.03 -17.72 -7.84
C SER A 428 -20.01 -17.46 -8.99
N THR A 429 -19.78 -18.09 -10.15
CA THR A 429 -20.78 -18.09 -11.22
C THR A 429 -22.12 -18.72 -10.82
N ALA A 430 -22.15 -19.55 -9.77
CA ALA A 430 -23.37 -20.15 -9.22
C ALA A 430 -24.16 -19.21 -8.30
N THR A 431 -23.58 -18.09 -7.86
CA THR A 431 -24.25 -17.13 -6.97
C THR A 431 -25.56 -16.61 -7.61
N PRO A 432 -26.70 -16.61 -6.90
CA PRO A 432 -27.97 -16.13 -7.45
C PRO A 432 -27.88 -14.68 -7.94
N ASP A 433 -28.47 -14.38 -9.10
CA ASP A 433 -28.41 -13.03 -9.72
C ASP A 433 -28.93 -11.91 -8.81
N GLU A 434 -29.89 -12.23 -7.92
CA GLU A 434 -30.39 -11.30 -6.91
C GLU A 434 -29.28 -10.86 -5.93
N LYS A 435 -28.45 -11.79 -5.44
CA LYS A 435 -27.31 -11.46 -4.57
C LYS A 435 -26.23 -10.70 -5.34
N VAL A 436 -25.95 -11.09 -6.59
CA VAL A 436 -25.00 -10.37 -7.46
C VAL A 436 -25.44 -8.92 -7.66
N THR A 437 -26.74 -8.70 -7.87
CA THR A 437 -27.34 -7.38 -8.02
C THR A 437 -27.17 -6.55 -6.75
N ARG A 438 -27.41 -7.12 -5.55
CA ARG A 438 -27.21 -6.39 -4.28
C ARG A 438 -25.76 -6.01 -4.02
N ILE A 439 -24.80 -6.90 -4.35
CA ILE A 439 -23.36 -6.58 -4.22
C ILE A 439 -22.99 -5.45 -5.19
N ALA A 440 -23.42 -5.53 -6.45
CA ALA A 440 -23.15 -4.50 -7.45
C ALA A 440 -23.78 -3.15 -7.07
N ASP A 441 -25.01 -3.16 -6.57
CA ASP A 441 -25.71 -1.98 -6.04
C ASP A 441 -24.95 -1.35 -4.85
N SER A 442 -24.42 -2.18 -3.95
CA SER A 442 -23.59 -1.72 -2.83
C SER A 442 -22.36 -0.95 -3.30
N PHE A 443 -21.69 -1.42 -4.36
CA PHE A 443 -20.55 -0.69 -4.91
C PHE A 443 -20.94 0.64 -5.53
N ILE A 444 -22.08 0.72 -6.20
CA ILE A 444 -22.47 1.90 -6.98
C ILE A 444 -23.10 2.96 -6.08
N ASN A 445 -24.08 2.56 -5.28
CA ASN A 445 -24.97 3.48 -4.57
C ASN A 445 -24.55 3.69 -3.11
N HIS A 446 -24.01 2.67 -2.43
CA HIS A 446 -23.61 2.79 -1.03
C HIS A 446 -22.14 3.22 -0.86
N LEU A 447 -21.24 2.69 -1.70
CA LEU A 447 -19.80 2.99 -1.68
C LEU A 447 -19.34 4.00 -2.74
N HIS A 448 -20.25 4.49 -3.59
CA HIS A 448 -19.98 5.50 -4.62
C HIS A 448 -18.85 5.15 -5.60
N SER A 449 -18.78 3.88 -6.02
CA SER A 449 -17.85 3.31 -7.00
C SER A 449 -16.37 3.55 -6.65
N PRO A 450 -15.83 2.84 -5.63
CA PRO A 450 -14.45 3.00 -5.17
C PRO A 450 -13.40 2.82 -6.28
N ASP A 451 -12.24 3.45 -6.15
CA ASP A 451 -11.17 3.31 -7.14
C ASP A 451 -10.51 1.92 -7.08
N ILE A 452 -10.36 1.38 -5.87
CA ILE A 452 -9.80 0.05 -5.59
C ILE A 452 -10.73 -0.67 -4.60
N ILE A 453 -11.02 -1.94 -4.83
CA ILE A 453 -11.81 -2.79 -3.93
C ILE A 453 -11.03 -4.08 -3.67
N GLY A 454 -10.59 -4.30 -2.43
CA GLY A 454 -10.13 -5.60 -1.95
C GLY A 454 -11.31 -6.52 -1.76
N LEU A 455 -11.39 -7.57 -2.57
CA LEU A 455 -12.43 -8.59 -2.52
C LEU A 455 -12.00 -9.78 -1.69
N ILE A 456 -12.95 -10.26 -0.90
CA ILE A 456 -12.80 -11.36 0.04
C ILE A 456 -13.90 -12.39 -0.23
N GLU A 457 -13.58 -13.68 -0.10
CA GLU A 457 -14.51 -14.78 -0.39
C GLU A 457 -14.89 -14.99 -1.86
N MET A 458 -13.97 -14.66 -2.78
CA MET A 458 -14.12 -15.04 -4.18
C MET A 458 -13.79 -16.53 -4.35
N GLN A 459 -14.71 -17.29 -4.95
CA GLN A 459 -14.56 -18.71 -5.27
C GLN A 459 -14.28 -18.94 -6.76
N ASP A 460 -14.02 -20.21 -7.09
CA ASP A 460 -13.75 -20.67 -8.44
C ASP A 460 -14.95 -20.44 -9.36
N ASN A 461 -14.70 -20.50 -10.66
CA ASN A 461 -15.73 -20.41 -11.69
C ASN A 461 -16.85 -21.43 -11.49
N ASN A 462 -16.57 -22.58 -10.88
CA ASN A 462 -17.52 -23.67 -10.62
C ASN A 462 -17.99 -23.74 -9.15
N GLY A 463 -17.70 -22.72 -8.34
CA GLY A 463 -18.04 -22.69 -6.91
C GLY A 463 -17.40 -23.85 -6.15
N GLU A 464 -18.12 -24.46 -5.21
CA GLU A 464 -17.63 -25.57 -4.37
C GLU A 464 -17.45 -26.93 -5.10
N THR A 465 -17.49 -26.95 -6.44
CA THR A 465 -17.31 -28.18 -7.20
C THR A 465 -15.83 -28.58 -7.23
N ASN A 466 -15.45 -29.57 -6.42
CA ASN A 466 -14.07 -30.04 -6.33
C ASN A 466 -13.65 -30.95 -7.52
N ASP A 467 -13.41 -30.34 -8.68
CA ASP A 467 -12.90 -31.01 -9.90
C ASP A 467 -11.45 -30.62 -10.28
N GLY A 468 -10.79 -29.81 -9.44
CA GLY A 468 -9.44 -29.30 -9.65
C GLY A 468 -9.37 -27.94 -10.33
N THR A 469 -10.49 -27.34 -10.73
CA THR A 469 -10.55 -25.96 -11.22
C THR A 469 -10.23 -24.98 -10.11
N THR A 470 -9.27 -24.07 -10.33
CA THR A 470 -8.93 -22.98 -9.38
C THR A 470 -9.04 -21.58 -10.00
N ASP A 471 -9.49 -21.48 -11.25
CA ASP A 471 -9.69 -20.20 -11.93
C ASP A 471 -11.00 -19.54 -11.46
N ALA A 472 -10.95 -18.23 -11.20
CA ALA A 472 -12.08 -17.40 -10.77
C ALA A 472 -12.43 -16.30 -11.79
N SER A 473 -11.80 -16.28 -12.97
CA SER A 473 -11.98 -15.21 -13.97
C SER A 473 -13.44 -14.96 -14.38
N ALA A 474 -14.24 -16.01 -14.55
CA ALA A 474 -15.67 -15.89 -14.89
C ALA A 474 -16.52 -15.43 -13.70
N SER A 475 -16.11 -15.77 -12.46
CA SER A 475 -16.74 -15.23 -11.25
C SER A 475 -16.52 -13.72 -11.16
N TYR A 476 -15.28 -13.23 -11.31
CA TYR A 476 -15.03 -11.78 -11.38
C TYR A 476 -15.82 -11.12 -12.51
N GLN A 477 -15.80 -11.71 -13.72
CA GLN A 477 -16.48 -11.14 -14.88
C GLN A 477 -18.00 -11.00 -14.65
N LYS A 478 -18.64 -11.98 -14.00
CA LYS A 478 -20.07 -11.92 -13.69
C LYS A 478 -20.42 -10.71 -12.81
N LEU A 479 -19.59 -10.39 -11.82
CA LEU A 479 -19.79 -9.24 -10.96
C LEU A 479 -19.52 -7.93 -11.72
N ILE A 480 -18.43 -7.87 -12.50
CA ILE A 480 -18.08 -6.71 -13.34
C ILE A 480 -19.21 -6.39 -14.34
N ASP A 481 -19.74 -7.42 -15.00
CA ASP A 481 -20.83 -7.28 -15.96
C ASP A 481 -22.09 -6.72 -15.29
N LYS A 482 -22.42 -7.19 -14.08
CA LYS A 482 -23.57 -6.67 -13.33
C LYS A 482 -23.37 -5.22 -12.88
N ILE A 483 -22.18 -4.86 -12.40
CA ILE A 483 -21.85 -3.47 -12.04
C ILE A 483 -22.04 -2.55 -13.26
N LYS A 484 -21.53 -2.96 -14.42
CA LYS A 484 -21.68 -2.21 -15.67
C LYS A 484 -23.14 -2.12 -16.12
N GLU A 485 -23.89 -3.22 -16.01
CA GLU A 485 -25.32 -3.27 -16.33
C GLU A 485 -26.12 -2.26 -15.50
N LEU A 486 -25.76 -2.08 -14.23
CA LEU A 486 -26.41 -1.14 -13.31
C LEU A 486 -25.87 0.31 -13.39
N GLY A 487 -24.95 0.59 -14.32
CA GLY A 487 -24.43 1.94 -14.57
C GLY A 487 -23.16 2.33 -13.80
N GLY A 488 -22.51 1.37 -13.13
CA GLY A 488 -21.20 1.56 -12.50
C GLY A 488 -20.03 1.55 -13.51
N PRO A 489 -18.79 1.78 -13.04
CA PRO A 489 -17.61 1.75 -13.89
C PRO A 489 -17.30 0.33 -14.40
N THR A 490 -16.57 0.25 -15.51
CA THR A 490 -16.02 -1.04 -15.98
C THR A 490 -14.74 -1.34 -15.20
N TYR A 491 -14.86 -2.04 -14.07
CA TYR A 491 -13.72 -2.50 -13.30
C TYR A 491 -12.86 -3.50 -14.08
N ALA A 492 -11.55 -3.44 -13.84
CA ALA A 492 -10.62 -4.54 -14.12
C ALA A 492 -10.38 -5.33 -12.84
N PHE A 493 -9.83 -6.55 -12.93
CA PHE A 493 -9.53 -7.39 -11.78
C PHE A 493 -8.10 -7.93 -11.80
N THR A 494 -7.59 -8.29 -10.62
CA THR A 494 -6.37 -9.09 -10.48
C THR A 494 -6.40 -9.93 -9.21
N ASP A 495 -5.82 -11.13 -9.29
CA ASP A 495 -5.82 -12.15 -8.24
C ASP A 495 -4.63 -13.12 -8.43
N ILE A 496 -4.43 -14.05 -7.50
CA ILE A 496 -3.57 -15.22 -7.75
C ILE A 496 -4.35 -16.47 -7.37
N ALA A 497 -4.60 -17.33 -8.37
CA ALA A 497 -5.30 -18.60 -8.17
C ALA A 497 -4.59 -19.45 -7.09
N PRO A 498 -5.33 -19.96 -6.10
CA PRO A 498 -4.79 -20.86 -5.08
C PRO A 498 -4.50 -22.25 -5.65
N GLU A 499 -3.78 -23.05 -4.86
CA GLU A 499 -3.69 -24.49 -5.09
C GLU A 499 -4.97 -25.17 -4.58
N ASN A 500 -5.45 -26.17 -5.33
CA ASN A 500 -6.72 -26.82 -5.03
C ASN A 500 -6.73 -27.44 -3.61
N ASN A 501 -7.64 -26.95 -2.77
CA ASN A 501 -7.88 -27.27 -1.36
C ASN A 501 -6.68 -27.05 -0.43
N GLN A 502 -5.80 -26.08 -0.71
CA GLN A 502 -4.64 -25.79 0.16
C GLN A 502 -4.77 -24.49 0.98
N ASP A 503 -5.57 -23.52 0.52
CA ASP A 503 -5.65 -22.18 1.12
C ASP A 503 -6.82 -22.04 2.12
N GLY A 504 -7.43 -23.15 2.55
CA GLY A 504 -8.59 -23.16 3.46
C GLY A 504 -9.89 -22.61 2.85
N GLY A 505 -10.97 -22.61 3.64
CA GLY A 505 -12.28 -22.11 3.23
C GLY A 505 -13.24 -23.21 2.80
N ALA A 506 -14.27 -22.86 2.03
CA ALA A 506 -15.25 -23.82 1.55
C ALA A 506 -14.57 -24.94 0.71
N PRO A 507 -14.72 -26.22 1.09
CA PRO A 507 -14.11 -27.33 0.36
C PRO A 507 -14.51 -27.32 -1.13
N GLY A 508 -13.52 -27.41 -2.02
CA GLY A 508 -13.72 -27.36 -3.47
C GLY A 508 -13.91 -25.98 -4.07
N GLY A 509 -14.19 -24.94 -3.27
CA GLY A 509 -14.40 -23.56 -3.75
C GLY A 509 -13.16 -22.67 -3.73
N ASN A 510 -12.09 -23.15 -3.08
CA ASN A 510 -10.78 -22.52 -3.04
C ASN A 510 -10.80 -21.01 -2.74
N ILE A 511 -11.51 -20.59 -1.70
CA ILE A 511 -11.72 -19.17 -1.39
C ILE A 511 -10.41 -18.37 -1.47
N ARG A 512 -10.45 -17.20 -2.11
CA ARG A 512 -9.29 -16.29 -2.24
C ARG A 512 -9.66 -14.83 -1.96
N VAL A 513 -8.60 -14.05 -1.78
CA VAL A 513 -8.63 -12.58 -1.86
C VAL A 513 -8.21 -12.12 -3.25
N GLY A 514 -8.66 -10.94 -3.66
CA GLY A 514 -8.27 -10.32 -4.93
C GLY A 514 -8.71 -8.87 -5.01
N TYR A 515 -8.62 -8.27 -6.20
CA TYR A 515 -8.93 -6.86 -6.40
C TYR A 515 -9.88 -6.64 -7.58
N LEU A 516 -10.83 -5.71 -7.41
CA LEU A 516 -11.39 -4.92 -8.50
C LEU A 516 -10.78 -3.51 -8.45
N TYR A 517 -10.48 -2.92 -9.60
CA TYR A 517 -9.96 -1.55 -9.67
C TYR A 517 -10.45 -0.82 -10.92
N ASN A 518 -10.72 0.48 -10.79
CA ASN A 518 -11.25 1.29 -11.87
C ASN A 518 -10.09 1.79 -12.76
N PRO A 519 -9.92 1.25 -13.98
CA PRO A 519 -8.79 1.59 -14.85
C PRO A 519 -8.81 3.05 -15.36
N GLU A 520 -9.94 3.76 -15.22
CA GLU A 520 -10.02 5.20 -15.55
C GLU A 520 -9.40 6.08 -14.46
N ARG A 521 -9.13 5.50 -13.28
CA ARG A 521 -8.70 6.22 -12.08
C ARG A 521 -7.33 5.77 -11.59
N VAL A 522 -7.08 4.47 -11.62
CA VAL A 522 -5.84 3.85 -11.16
C VAL A 522 -5.31 2.86 -12.17
N SER A 523 -4.00 2.66 -12.21
CA SER A 523 -3.36 1.56 -12.94
C SER A 523 -2.60 0.66 -11.97
N LEU A 524 -2.39 -0.60 -12.34
CA LEU A 524 -1.43 -1.45 -11.65
C LEU A 524 -0.01 -1.03 -12.04
N LYS A 525 0.88 -0.86 -11.07
CA LYS A 525 2.30 -0.62 -11.32
C LYS A 525 2.89 -1.81 -12.08
N GLU A 526 3.68 -1.56 -13.11
CA GLU A 526 4.23 -2.60 -13.97
C GLU A 526 5.19 -3.51 -13.20
N ALA A 527 4.86 -4.80 -13.11
CA ALA A 527 5.72 -5.88 -12.63
C ALA A 527 5.15 -7.23 -13.12
N PRO A 528 5.94 -8.32 -13.11
CA PRO A 528 5.41 -9.65 -13.38
C PRO A 528 4.30 -10.04 -12.40
N LYS A 529 3.24 -10.69 -12.88
CA LYS A 529 2.19 -11.26 -12.02
C LYS A 529 2.77 -12.47 -11.27
N GLY A 530 2.63 -12.51 -9.95
CA GLY A 530 3.12 -13.62 -9.14
C GLY A 530 2.33 -14.92 -9.37
N THR A 531 2.99 -16.06 -9.17
CA THR A 531 2.36 -17.39 -9.13
C THR A 531 1.97 -17.82 -7.71
N THR A 532 1.33 -18.98 -7.56
CA THR A 532 0.87 -19.50 -6.27
C THR A 532 1.98 -19.71 -5.23
N ALA A 533 3.21 -19.96 -5.69
CA ALA A 533 4.36 -20.32 -4.83
C ALA A 533 5.42 -19.20 -4.69
N GLU A 534 5.33 -18.12 -5.46
CA GLU A 534 6.33 -17.06 -5.46
C GLU A 534 6.01 -15.98 -4.41
N ALA A 535 7.01 -15.68 -3.57
CA ALA A 535 6.91 -14.61 -2.59
C ALA A 535 7.18 -13.24 -3.24
N VAL A 536 6.33 -12.26 -2.94
CA VAL A 536 6.59 -10.86 -3.28
C VAL A 536 7.59 -10.24 -2.32
N ALA A 537 8.43 -9.37 -2.84
CA ALA A 537 9.33 -8.50 -2.09
C ALA A 537 9.13 -7.04 -2.53
N TYR A 538 9.71 -6.10 -1.78
CA TYR A 538 9.73 -4.69 -2.15
C TYR A 538 11.17 -4.24 -2.45
N GLU A 539 11.43 -3.77 -3.66
CA GLU A 539 12.75 -3.37 -4.16
C GLU A 539 12.61 -2.16 -5.11
N ASN A 540 13.55 -1.21 -5.05
CA ASN A 540 13.56 -0.03 -5.95
C ASN A 540 12.20 0.71 -5.99
N ASN A 541 11.60 0.94 -4.82
CA ASN A 541 10.28 1.56 -4.67
C ASN A 541 9.10 0.83 -5.35
N ALA A 542 9.27 -0.46 -5.69
CA ALA A 542 8.25 -1.26 -6.35
C ALA A 542 8.12 -2.67 -5.73
N LEU A 543 6.93 -3.27 -5.85
CA LEU A 543 6.76 -4.70 -5.62
C LEU A 543 7.47 -5.49 -6.73
N THR A 544 8.21 -6.54 -6.36
CA THR A 544 8.87 -7.44 -7.33
C THR A 544 7.88 -8.26 -8.16
N LEU A 545 6.67 -8.45 -7.65
CA LEU A 545 5.54 -9.12 -8.29
C LEU A 545 4.27 -8.28 -8.06
N ASN A 546 3.44 -8.08 -9.10
CA ASN A 546 2.21 -7.29 -8.97
C ASN A 546 1.01 -7.90 -9.72
N PRO A 547 -0.01 -8.41 -9.02
CA PRO A 547 -0.02 -8.66 -7.57
C PRO A 547 0.96 -9.78 -7.19
N GLY A 548 1.25 -9.90 -5.90
CA GLY A 548 2.13 -10.94 -5.36
C GLY A 548 1.71 -11.40 -3.95
N ARG A 549 2.00 -12.66 -3.61
CA ARG A 549 1.64 -13.26 -2.31
C ARG A 549 2.73 -13.02 -1.28
N ILE A 550 2.35 -12.71 -0.05
CA ILE A 550 3.29 -12.53 1.06
C ILE A 550 3.63 -13.91 1.64
N GLU A 551 4.91 -14.28 1.57
CA GLU A 551 5.46 -15.54 2.09
C GLU A 551 4.59 -16.80 1.85
N PRO A 552 4.19 -17.13 0.60
CA PRO A 552 3.22 -18.19 0.35
C PRO A 552 3.68 -19.60 0.73
N ALA A 553 4.98 -19.81 0.94
CA ALA A 553 5.56 -21.08 1.40
C ALA A 553 5.60 -21.21 2.93
N ASN A 554 5.19 -20.19 3.69
CA ASN A 554 5.19 -20.21 5.14
C ASN A 554 4.14 -21.24 5.65
N PRO A 555 4.52 -22.25 6.45
CA PRO A 555 3.61 -23.29 6.94
C PRO A 555 2.41 -22.77 7.73
N LEU A 556 2.50 -21.55 8.29
CA LEU A 556 1.38 -20.89 8.97
C LEU A 556 0.16 -20.72 8.06
N PHE A 557 0.34 -20.62 6.74
CA PHE A 557 -0.76 -20.49 5.78
C PHE A 557 -1.42 -21.82 5.40
N GLN A 558 -1.03 -22.96 5.97
CA GLN A 558 -1.75 -24.21 5.76
C GLN A 558 -3.21 -24.04 6.19
N ASP A 559 -4.15 -24.36 5.30
CA ASP A 559 -5.60 -24.19 5.50
C ASP A 559 -5.99 -22.72 5.82
N THR A 560 -5.25 -21.75 5.28
CA THR A 560 -5.51 -20.31 5.49
C THR A 560 -5.21 -19.51 4.22
N ARG A 561 -6.05 -18.50 3.96
CA ARG A 561 -5.94 -17.71 2.73
C ARG A 561 -4.67 -16.86 2.80
N LYS A 562 -3.90 -16.87 1.71
CA LYS A 562 -2.61 -16.18 1.65
C LYS A 562 -2.83 -14.69 1.34
N PRO A 563 -2.23 -13.76 2.10
CA PRO A 563 -2.29 -12.32 1.83
C PRO A 563 -1.80 -11.97 0.43
N LEU A 564 -2.48 -11.01 -0.20
CA LEU A 564 -2.17 -10.57 -1.57
C LEU A 564 -1.84 -9.08 -1.58
N ALA A 565 -0.61 -8.73 -1.93
CA ALA A 565 -0.18 -7.36 -2.12
C ALA A 565 -0.32 -6.94 -3.58
N ALA A 566 -0.82 -5.74 -3.82
CA ALA A 566 -0.85 -5.10 -5.14
C ALA A 566 -0.44 -3.63 -5.02
N GLN A 567 0.34 -3.13 -5.98
CA GLN A 567 0.76 -1.74 -6.03
C GLN A 567 0.02 -1.02 -7.16
N PHE A 568 -0.66 0.06 -6.81
CA PHE A 568 -1.44 0.88 -7.73
C PHE A 568 -0.81 2.26 -7.89
N VAL A 569 -0.98 2.84 -9.07
CA VAL A 569 -0.58 4.21 -9.39
C VAL A 569 -1.85 5.05 -9.52
N PHE A 570 -1.95 6.11 -8.72
CA PHE A 570 -3.02 7.10 -8.74
C PHE A 570 -2.41 8.49 -8.85
N ASN A 571 -2.76 9.26 -9.88
CA ASN A 571 -2.19 10.60 -10.13
C ASN A 571 -0.65 10.65 -10.05
N GLY A 572 0.02 9.60 -10.58
CA GLY A 572 1.49 9.47 -10.57
C GLY A 572 2.09 9.10 -9.20
N LYS A 573 1.26 8.76 -8.20
CA LYS A 573 1.70 8.34 -6.86
C LYS A 573 1.35 6.88 -6.62
N ASP A 574 2.27 6.18 -5.97
CA ASP A 574 2.12 4.76 -5.65
C ASP A 574 1.39 4.55 -4.32
N VAL A 575 0.54 3.54 -4.27
CA VAL A 575 -0.02 2.99 -3.03
C VAL A 575 0.03 1.47 -3.07
N VAL A 576 0.53 0.85 -2.00
CA VAL A 576 0.53 -0.61 -1.83
C VAL A 576 -0.71 -0.99 -1.02
N VAL A 577 -1.56 -1.84 -1.58
CA VAL A 577 -2.75 -2.38 -0.92
C VAL A 577 -2.53 -3.87 -0.65
N ILE A 578 -2.81 -4.31 0.58
CA ILE A 578 -2.66 -5.69 1.03
C ILE A 578 -4.01 -6.18 1.54
N THR A 579 -4.60 -7.14 0.83
CA THR A 579 -5.90 -7.74 1.19
C THR A 579 -5.66 -9.05 1.92
N ASN A 580 -6.34 -9.26 3.04
CA ASN A 580 -6.19 -10.43 3.90
C ASN A 580 -7.54 -11.11 4.15
N HIS A 581 -7.45 -12.39 4.43
CA HIS A 581 -8.55 -13.20 4.97
C HIS A 581 -7.91 -14.21 5.94
N LEU A 582 -7.74 -13.81 7.20
CA LEU A 582 -7.02 -14.63 8.18
C LEU A 582 -7.86 -15.85 8.61
N ASN A 583 -7.24 -16.80 9.33
CA ASN A 583 -7.95 -18.01 9.73
C ASN A 583 -9.19 -17.69 10.58
N SER A 584 -10.28 -18.43 10.32
CA SER A 584 -11.53 -18.25 11.04
C SER A 584 -11.36 -18.53 12.54
N LYS A 585 -12.32 -18.04 13.32
CA LYS A 585 -12.44 -18.31 14.77
C LYS A 585 -12.98 -19.72 15.08
N GLY A 586 -13.08 -20.59 14.08
CA GLY A 586 -13.55 -21.96 14.25
C GLY A 586 -12.59 -22.77 15.13
N GLY A 587 -13.14 -23.51 16.09
CA GLY A 587 -12.38 -24.23 17.11
C GLY A 587 -12.17 -23.47 18.42
N ASP A 588 -12.48 -22.17 18.47
CA ASP A 588 -12.50 -21.41 19.73
C ASP A 588 -13.64 -21.91 20.64
N ALA A 589 -13.42 -21.86 21.95
CA ALA A 589 -14.45 -22.21 22.91
C ALA A 589 -15.62 -21.21 22.86
N PRO A 590 -16.88 -21.68 22.97
CA PRO A 590 -18.04 -20.81 22.89
C PRO A 590 -18.21 -19.96 24.16
N LEU A 591 -18.85 -18.79 24.02
CA LEU A 591 -19.05 -17.85 25.14
C LEU A 591 -19.80 -18.48 26.32
N PHE A 592 -20.86 -19.25 26.08
CA PHE A 592 -21.61 -19.97 27.10
C PHE A 592 -21.28 -21.48 27.09
N GLY A 593 -20.01 -21.84 26.93
CA GLY A 593 -19.55 -23.23 26.93
C GLY A 593 -19.09 -23.74 28.30
N ARG A 594 -18.76 -25.03 28.35
CA ARG A 594 -18.22 -25.70 29.55
C ARG A 594 -16.76 -25.36 29.89
N VAL A 595 -16.08 -24.58 29.05
CA VAL A 595 -14.70 -24.13 29.27
C VAL A 595 -14.76 -22.62 29.48
N GLN A 596 -14.53 -22.19 30.73
CA GLN A 596 -14.60 -20.78 31.13
C GLN A 596 -13.34 -20.33 31.86
N PRO A 597 -12.87 -19.08 31.62
CA PRO A 597 -13.24 -18.24 30.48
C PRO A 597 -12.93 -18.92 29.13
N PRO A 598 -13.59 -18.53 28.02
CA PRO A 598 -13.41 -19.21 26.74
C PRO A 598 -11.95 -19.18 26.26
N VAL A 599 -11.44 -20.34 25.86
CA VAL A 599 -10.09 -20.47 25.27
C VAL A 599 -10.18 -20.26 23.76
N LEU A 600 -9.45 -19.27 23.24
CA LEU A 600 -9.41 -18.91 21.82
C LEU A 600 -8.24 -19.58 21.11
N GLU A 601 -8.30 -20.90 20.89
CA GLU A 601 -7.20 -21.67 20.30
C GLU A 601 -6.74 -21.16 18.92
N SER A 602 -7.69 -20.66 18.11
CA SER A 602 -7.42 -20.14 16.77
C SER A 602 -6.69 -18.79 16.76
N GLU A 603 -6.71 -18.04 17.88
CA GLU A 603 -6.11 -16.71 18.00
C GLU A 603 -4.59 -16.76 17.86
N GLN A 604 -3.93 -17.77 18.44
CA GLN A 604 -2.47 -17.88 18.39
C GLN A 604 -1.95 -17.96 16.95
N LYS A 605 -2.68 -18.65 16.07
CA LYS A 605 -2.36 -18.69 14.64
C LYS A 605 -2.51 -17.32 13.98
N ARG A 606 -3.58 -16.57 14.28
CA ARG A 606 -3.79 -15.21 13.76
C ARG A 606 -2.72 -14.23 14.22
N ILE A 607 -2.23 -14.34 15.46
CA ILE A 607 -1.13 -13.53 15.97
C ILE A 607 0.14 -13.77 15.13
N GLU A 608 0.51 -15.03 14.86
CA GLU A 608 1.68 -15.34 14.04
C GLU A 608 1.51 -14.90 12.58
N LEU A 609 0.32 -15.08 11.99
CA LEU A 609 0.01 -14.58 10.64
C LEU A 609 0.11 -13.05 10.56
N SER A 610 -0.36 -12.35 11.60
CA SER A 610 -0.27 -10.89 11.69
C SER A 610 1.18 -10.41 11.74
N LYS A 611 2.09 -11.15 12.38
CA LYS A 611 3.53 -10.84 12.32
C LYS A 611 4.09 -10.93 10.91
N VAL A 612 3.69 -11.94 10.13
CA VAL A 612 4.13 -12.09 8.74
C VAL A 612 3.73 -10.87 7.90
N VAL A 613 2.47 -10.45 8.00
CA VAL A 613 1.98 -9.27 7.28
C VAL A 613 2.66 -7.99 7.78
N ASN A 614 2.76 -7.80 9.10
CA ASN A 614 3.41 -6.62 9.68
C ASN A 614 4.89 -6.53 9.29
N ASN A 615 5.63 -7.64 9.29
CA ASN A 615 7.03 -7.69 8.87
C ASN A 615 7.21 -7.28 7.40
N PHE A 616 6.29 -7.69 6.53
CA PHE A 616 6.31 -7.26 5.13
C PHE A 616 6.06 -5.75 4.98
N VAL A 617 5.09 -5.20 5.73
CA VAL A 617 4.87 -3.74 5.76
C VAL A 617 6.09 -3.01 6.32
N LYS A 618 6.71 -3.56 7.36
CA LYS A 618 7.92 -2.99 7.95
C LYS A 618 9.05 -2.93 6.94
N ASP A 619 9.29 -4.00 6.18
CA ASP A 619 10.29 -4.03 5.10
C ASP A 619 10.02 -2.93 4.04
N ILE A 620 8.75 -2.73 3.65
CA ILE A 620 8.36 -1.63 2.76
C ILE A 620 8.74 -0.27 3.38
N THR A 621 8.33 -0.02 4.63
CA THR A 621 8.55 1.28 5.30
C THR A 621 10.01 1.54 5.67
N GLU A 622 10.84 0.49 5.86
CA GLU A 622 12.27 0.64 6.09
C GLU A 622 13.01 1.03 4.80
N LYS A 623 12.58 0.46 3.65
CA LYS A 623 13.15 0.79 2.33
C LYS A 623 12.62 2.10 1.76
N ASN A 624 11.37 2.44 2.08
CA ASN A 624 10.70 3.67 1.68
C ASN A 624 9.83 4.19 2.85
N PRO A 625 10.39 5.06 3.73
CA PRO A 625 9.66 5.65 4.85
C PRO A 625 8.40 6.43 4.45
N ASP A 626 8.33 6.89 3.20
CA ASP A 626 7.21 7.64 2.64
C ASP A 626 6.20 6.76 1.89
N ALA A 627 6.35 5.43 1.91
CA ALA A 627 5.43 4.53 1.25
C ALA A 627 4.02 4.63 1.84
N TYR A 628 3.03 4.74 0.96
CA TYR A 628 1.62 4.63 1.32
C TYR A 628 1.22 3.15 1.28
N VAL A 629 0.87 2.61 2.44
CA VAL A 629 0.47 1.20 2.59
C VAL A 629 -0.90 1.14 3.22
N VAL A 630 -1.79 0.33 2.64
CA VAL A 630 -3.13 0.03 3.18
C VAL A 630 -3.26 -1.48 3.34
N VAL A 631 -3.41 -1.95 4.57
CA VAL A 631 -3.70 -3.34 4.92
C VAL A 631 -5.17 -3.43 5.24
N LEU A 632 -5.92 -4.26 4.52
CA LEU A 632 -7.37 -4.37 4.71
C LEU A 632 -7.86 -5.81 4.67
N GLY A 633 -9.11 -5.98 5.07
CA GLY A 633 -9.87 -7.21 4.94
C GLY A 633 -10.27 -7.83 6.28
N ASP A 634 -10.84 -9.03 6.19
CA ASP A 634 -11.31 -9.81 7.32
C ASP A 634 -10.11 -10.42 8.06
N GLN A 635 -9.78 -9.83 9.20
CA GLN A 635 -8.71 -10.29 10.08
C GLN A 635 -9.21 -11.35 11.07
N ASN A 636 -10.51 -11.66 11.07
CA ASN A 636 -11.16 -12.63 11.96
C ASN A 636 -10.89 -12.38 13.46
N ASP A 637 -10.69 -11.13 13.85
CA ASP A 637 -10.46 -10.77 15.24
C ASP A 637 -10.83 -9.32 15.54
N PHE A 638 -10.91 -8.97 16.82
CA PHE A 638 -11.45 -7.69 17.27
C PHE A 638 -10.39 -6.58 17.28
N GLU A 639 -10.79 -5.31 17.24
CA GLU A 639 -9.87 -4.16 17.22
C GLU A 639 -8.97 -4.08 18.47
N PHE A 640 -9.46 -4.59 19.60
CA PHE A 640 -8.72 -4.65 20.87
C PHE A 640 -7.88 -5.93 21.03
N SER A 641 -8.00 -6.91 20.13
CA SER A 641 -7.31 -8.21 20.24
C SER A 641 -5.79 -8.10 20.10
N GLN A 642 -5.07 -9.07 20.67
CA GLN A 642 -3.61 -9.17 20.50
C GLN A 642 -3.22 -9.37 19.03
N THR A 643 -4.07 -10.04 18.23
CA THR A 643 -3.93 -10.17 16.78
C THR A 643 -3.77 -8.79 16.12
N LEU A 644 -4.72 -7.88 16.36
CA LEU A 644 -4.69 -6.55 15.75
C LEU A 644 -3.60 -5.65 16.33
N GLN A 645 -3.27 -5.75 17.62
CA GLN A 645 -2.10 -5.04 18.16
C GLN A 645 -0.80 -5.50 17.47
N THR A 646 -0.69 -6.80 17.17
CA THR A 646 0.47 -7.38 16.48
C THR A 646 0.53 -6.93 15.01
N LEU A 647 -0.62 -6.93 14.31
CA LEU A 647 -0.69 -6.45 12.93
C LEU A 647 -0.37 -4.96 12.83
N LYS A 648 -0.84 -4.15 13.79
CA LYS A 648 -0.59 -2.71 13.87
C LYS A 648 0.90 -2.42 14.05
N GLY A 649 1.52 -3.02 15.06
CA GLY A 649 2.91 -2.76 15.44
C GLY A 649 3.21 -1.26 15.56
N ASP A 650 4.43 -0.86 15.17
CA ASP A 650 4.87 0.54 15.20
C ASP A 650 4.75 1.25 13.85
N VAL A 651 4.24 0.59 12.81
CA VAL A 651 4.27 1.07 11.42
C VAL A 651 2.90 1.44 10.85
N LEU A 652 1.82 0.88 11.42
CA LEU A 652 0.45 1.09 10.95
C LEU A 652 -0.43 1.79 12.00
N THR A 653 -1.54 2.36 11.54
CA THR A 653 -2.65 2.90 12.33
C THR A 653 -3.94 2.19 11.93
N ASN A 654 -4.72 1.68 12.88
CA ASN A 654 -6.00 1.03 12.60
C ASN A 654 -7.12 2.07 12.50
N LEU A 655 -7.71 2.24 11.32
CA LEU A 655 -8.72 3.28 11.09
C LEU A 655 -10.04 3.03 11.83
N ILE A 656 -10.34 1.78 12.22
CA ILE A 656 -11.48 1.47 13.11
C ILE A 656 -11.39 2.28 14.41
N GLU A 657 -10.17 2.48 14.94
CA GLU A 657 -9.95 3.22 16.19
C GLU A 657 -10.25 4.72 16.06
N THR A 658 -10.43 5.24 14.84
CA THR A 658 -10.76 6.65 14.56
C THR A 658 -12.26 6.95 14.62
N LEU A 659 -13.10 5.91 14.48
CA LEU A 659 -14.56 6.05 14.50
C LEU A 659 -15.11 6.19 15.93
N PRO A 660 -16.28 6.83 16.12
CA PRO A 660 -17.05 6.74 17.35
C PRO A 660 -17.27 5.28 17.77
N ILE A 661 -17.25 4.99 19.08
CA ILE A 661 -17.32 3.61 19.57
C ILE A 661 -18.56 2.86 19.05
N ASN A 662 -19.71 3.52 18.96
CA ASN A 662 -20.99 2.97 18.49
C ASN A 662 -21.03 2.63 16.99
N GLU A 663 -19.98 2.98 16.22
CA GLU A 663 -19.84 2.70 14.80
C GLU A 663 -18.77 1.63 14.52
N ARG A 664 -18.06 1.15 15.55
CA ARG A 664 -16.98 0.16 15.41
C ARG A 664 -17.53 -1.27 15.34
N PHE A 665 -18.17 -1.60 14.24
CA PHE A 665 -18.58 -2.98 13.95
C PHE A 665 -18.73 -3.20 12.44
N SER A 666 -18.33 -4.38 12.00
CA SER A 666 -18.58 -4.87 10.63
C SER A 666 -19.35 -6.19 10.61
N TYR A 667 -19.58 -6.80 11.77
CA TYR A 667 -20.17 -8.13 11.91
C TYR A 667 -21.10 -8.17 13.13
N VAL A 668 -22.21 -8.92 13.03
CA VAL A 668 -23.14 -9.14 14.14
C VAL A 668 -23.34 -10.64 14.35
N TYR A 669 -22.91 -11.14 15.51
CA TYR A 669 -22.95 -12.56 15.84
C TYR A 669 -23.62 -12.81 17.18
N GLN A 670 -24.65 -13.67 17.19
CA GLN A 670 -25.40 -14.04 18.39
C GLN A 670 -25.93 -12.84 19.19
N GLY A 671 -26.17 -11.69 18.55
CA GLY A 671 -26.62 -10.47 19.25
C GLY A 671 -25.50 -9.55 19.74
N ASN A 672 -24.23 -9.84 19.44
CA ASN A 672 -23.11 -8.92 19.65
C ASN A 672 -22.72 -8.23 18.35
N ALA A 673 -22.54 -6.92 18.38
CA ALA A 673 -21.83 -6.20 17.34
C ALA A 673 -20.32 -6.33 17.56
N GLN A 674 -19.58 -6.66 16.50
CA GLN A 674 -18.17 -7.02 16.52
C GLN A 674 -17.46 -6.42 15.30
N THR A 675 -16.17 -6.12 15.44
CA THR A 675 -15.30 -5.81 14.31
C THR A 675 -14.53 -7.05 13.93
N LEU A 676 -14.65 -7.51 12.68
CA LEU A 676 -13.79 -8.55 12.10
C LEU A 676 -12.99 -8.04 10.90
N ASP A 677 -13.56 -7.08 10.18
CA ASP A 677 -12.90 -6.41 9.07
C ASP A 677 -12.16 -5.19 9.58
N HIS A 678 -10.93 -5.01 9.09
CA HIS A 678 -10.12 -3.86 9.44
C HIS A 678 -9.53 -3.18 8.21
N MET A 679 -9.19 -1.91 8.38
CA MET A 679 -8.35 -1.14 7.47
C MET A 679 -7.28 -0.44 8.29
N LEU A 680 -6.03 -0.88 8.14
CA LEU A 680 -4.86 -0.31 8.77
C LEU A 680 -4.01 0.38 7.71
N VAL A 681 -3.46 1.55 8.02
CA VAL A 681 -2.68 2.34 7.06
C VAL A 681 -1.34 2.77 7.61
N SER A 682 -0.34 2.96 6.74
CA SER A 682 0.96 3.49 7.15
C SER A 682 0.79 4.81 7.89
N LYS A 683 1.64 5.08 8.89
CA LYS A 683 1.55 6.30 9.70
C LYS A 683 1.55 7.58 8.85
N THR A 684 2.29 7.60 7.74
CA THR A 684 2.34 8.71 6.76
C THR A 684 1.00 9.00 6.08
N LEU A 685 0.09 8.02 6.06
CA LEU A 685 -1.23 8.11 5.44
C LEU A 685 -2.36 8.37 6.45
N SER A 686 -2.15 8.06 7.73
CA SER A 686 -3.19 8.08 8.77
C SER A 686 -3.90 9.44 8.91
N ASP A 687 -3.16 10.54 9.04
CA ASP A 687 -3.71 11.91 9.15
C ASP A 687 -4.36 12.42 7.85
N LYS A 688 -4.25 11.66 6.76
CA LYS A 688 -4.75 11.97 5.42
C LYS A 688 -5.89 11.05 4.97
N ALA A 689 -6.42 10.28 5.92
CA ALA A 689 -7.50 9.33 5.68
C ALA A 689 -8.84 9.89 6.16
N GLN A 690 -9.87 9.73 5.34
CA GLN A 690 -11.26 9.65 5.79
C GLN A 690 -11.68 8.18 5.72
N PHE A 691 -12.47 7.72 6.68
CA PHE A 691 -12.79 6.31 6.83
C PHE A 691 -14.22 6.11 7.32
N ASP A 692 -14.85 5.04 6.88
CA ASP A 692 -16.23 4.71 7.21
C ASP A 692 -16.49 3.18 7.13
N ILE A 693 -17.48 2.71 7.89
CA ILE A 693 -18.06 1.35 7.79
C ILE A 693 -19.52 1.50 7.41
N VAL A 694 -19.88 0.98 6.24
CA VAL A 694 -21.24 1.18 5.70
C VAL A 694 -22.12 0.00 6.10
N ASN A 695 -22.92 0.15 7.16
CA ASN A 695 -23.66 -0.96 7.79
C ASN A 695 -24.92 -1.41 7.04
N ILE A 696 -24.74 -1.95 5.83
CA ILE A 696 -25.82 -2.39 4.91
C ILE A 696 -26.13 -3.89 4.97
N ASN A 697 -25.35 -4.68 5.72
CA ASN A 697 -25.34 -6.13 5.69
C ASN A 697 -25.58 -6.76 7.07
N SER A 698 -24.63 -6.62 8.00
CA SER A 698 -24.56 -7.41 9.23
C SER A 698 -25.79 -7.32 10.16
N PRO A 699 -26.50 -6.18 10.27
CA PRO A 699 -27.70 -6.07 11.12
C PRO A 699 -28.97 -6.71 10.52
N TYR A 700 -28.90 -7.19 9.28
CA TYR A 700 -30.06 -7.46 8.44
C TYR A 700 -30.16 -8.93 7.98
N MET A 701 -31.32 -9.27 7.43
CA MET A 701 -31.58 -10.57 6.77
C MET A 701 -31.63 -10.36 5.25
N ASP A 702 -31.58 -11.44 4.46
CA ASP A 702 -31.72 -11.38 3.00
C ASP A 702 -32.97 -10.63 2.53
N VAL A 703 -34.10 -10.84 3.22
CA VAL A 703 -35.37 -10.16 2.92
C VAL A 703 -35.30 -8.64 3.14
N HIS A 704 -34.36 -8.18 3.96
CA HIS A 704 -34.09 -6.76 4.20
C HIS A 704 -33.03 -6.19 3.25
N GLY A 705 -32.47 -6.99 2.32
CA GLY A 705 -31.48 -6.54 1.35
C GLY A 705 -30.03 -6.89 1.70
N ARG A 706 -29.79 -7.77 2.68
CA ARG A 706 -28.44 -8.27 3.01
C ARG A 706 -27.79 -8.97 1.81
N ALA A 707 -26.54 -8.64 1.53
CA ALA A 707 -25.73 -9.23 0.46
C ALA A 707 -24.57 -10.07 0.97
N SER A 708 -24.09 -9.77 2.18
CA SER A 708 -22.98 -10.43 2.87
C SER A 708 -23.31 -10.53 4.35
N ASP A 709 -22.59 -11.36 5.10
CA ASP A 709 -22.61 -11.36 6.56
C ASP A 709 -21.72 -10.26 7.17
N HIS A 710 -20.88 -9.62 6.36
CA HIS A 710 -20.03 -8.50 6.76
C HIS A 710 -20.45 -7.17 6.12
N ASP A 711 -20.24 -6.08 6.85
CA ASP A 711 -20.37 -4.72 6.33
C ASP A 711 -19.08 -4.27 5.65
N PRO A 712 -19.16 -3.58 4.49
CA PRO A 712 -17.98 -3.06 3.82
C PRO A 712 -17.32 -1.88 4.52
N LEU A 713 -15.99 -1.82 4.36
CA LEU A 713 -15.16 -0.71 4.82
C LEU A 713 -14.75 0.14 3.62
N ILE A 714 -14.65 1.46 3.79
CA ILE A 714 -14.13 2.35 2.75
C ILE A 714 -13.30 3.47 3.34
N GLY A 715 -12.17 3.75 2.70
CA GLY A 715 -11.32 4.89 3.00
C GLY A 715 -11.08 5.78 1.78
N GLN A 716 -10.96 7.09 2.00
CA GLN A 716 -10.47 8.06 1.03
C GLN A 716 -9.15 8.64 1.49
N PHE A 717 -8.16 8.63 0.61
CA PHE A 717 -6.77 8.89 0.96
C PHE A 717 -6.15 9.97 0.08
N ASP A 718 -5.56 10.96 0.73
CA ASP A 718 -4.75 11.98 0.08
C ASP A 718 -3.29 11.50 -0.06
N LEU A 719 -2.89 11.17 -1.30
CA LEU A 719 -1.53 10.73 -1.62
C LEU A 719 -0.58 11.90 -1.92
N THR A 720 -1.01 13.16 -1.79
CA THR A 720 -0.12 14.31 -1.97
C THR A 720 0.97 14.29 -0.89
N ARG A 721 2.25 14.34 -1.30
CA ARG A 721 3.35 14.49 -0.33
C ARG A 721 3.32 15.93 0.19
N LYS A 722 3.46 16.12 1.51
CA LYS A 722 3.74 17.46 2.05
C LYS A 722 5.15 17.82 1.56
N PRO A 723 5.36 18.97 0.91
CA PRO A 723 6.71 19.45 0.67
C PRO A 723 7.41 19.61 2.03
N LYS A 724 8.61 19.05 2.15
CA LYS A 724 9.46 19.21 3.32
C LYS A 724 10.58 20.18 2.98
N ASP A 725 11.14 20.84 3.98
CA ASP A 725 12.42 21.54 3.82
C ASP A 725 13.45 20.58 3.22
N LEU A 726 14.19 21.04 2.21
CA LEU A 726 15.24 20.28 1.53
C LEU A 726 16.60 20.88 1.87
N ASP A 727 17.43 20.13 2.59
CA ASP A 727 18.85 20.40 2.70
C ASP A 727 19.59 19.69 1.56
N LEU A 728 20.14 20.47 0.62
CA LEU A 728 20.82 20.01 -0.58
C LEU A 728 22.29 20.44 -0.57
N THR A 729 23.20 19.50 -0.86
CA THR A 729 24.62 19.80 -1.09
C THR A 729 24.97 19.68 -2.56
N ILE A 730 25.36 20.78 -3.20
CA ILE A 730 25.82 20.78 -4.59
C ILE A 730 27.35 20.80 -4.58
N MET A 731 27.93 19.70 -5.04
CA MET A 731 29.33 19.62 -5.44
C MET A 731 29.42 19.99 -6.91
N HIS A 732 30.40 20.80 -7.30
CA HIS A 732 30.55 21.17 -8.71
C HIS A 732 31.99 21.36 -9.17
N THR A 733 32.20 21.06 -10.44
CA THR A 733 33.40 21.38 -11.22
C THR A 733 33.04 22.15 -12.48
N ASN A 734 34.02 22.82 -13.05
CA ASN A 734 33.93 23.54 -14.32
C ASN A 734 35.34 23.65 -14.90
N ASP A 735 35.44 23.76 -16.23
CA ASP A 735 36.69 24.11 -16.93
C ASP A 735 37.87 23.20 -16.52
N THR A 736 37.61 21.89 -16.47
CA THR A 736 38.63 20.92 -16.09
C THR A 736 39.68 20.71 -17.18
N HIS A 737 39.35 20.99 -18.45
CA HIS A 737 40.30 21.10 -19.56
C HIS A 737 41.29 19.94 -19.63
N ALA A 738 40.80 18.72 -19.48
CA ALA A 738 41.60 17.49 -19.45
C ALA A 738 42.76 17.44 -18.42
N HIS A 739 42.70 18.23 -17.35
CA HIS A 739 43.64 18.16 -16.22
C HIS A 739 43.21 17.07 -15.24
N LEU A 740 43.88 15.92 -15.34
CA LEU A 740 43.55 14.73 -14.57
C LEU A 740 44.43 14.55 -13.32
N GLU A 741 45.42 15.42 -13.09
CA GLU A 741 46.40 15.29 -12.02
C GLU A 741 45.76 15.26 -10.62
N GLN A 742 44.69 16.03 -10.43
CA GLN A 742 43.98 16.12 -9.15
C GLN A 742 42.79 15.15 -9.05
N ILE A 743 42.49 14.37 -10.09
CA ILE A 743 41.31 13.49 -10.08
C ILE A 743 41.32 12.48 -8.92
N PRO A 744 42.46 11.89 -8.50
CA PRO A 744 42.45 10.97 -7.37
C PRO A 744 42.11 11.66 -6.05
N ARG A 745 42.50 12.93 -5.87
CA ARG A 745 42.15 13.71 -4.66
C ARG A 745 40.69 14.14 -4.70
N ARG A 746 40.19 14.50 -5.89
CA ARG A 746 38.78 14.85 -6.11
C ARG A 746 37.86 13.69 -5.74
N PHE A 747 38.21 12.46 -6.09
CA PHE A 747 37.49 11.25 -5.66
C PHE A 747 37.37 11.17 -4.14
N THR A 748 38.48 11.33 -3.42
CA THR A 748 38.49 11.32 -1.95
C THR A 748 37.61 12.42 -1.37
N ALA A 749 37.69 13.65 -1.90
CA ALA A 749 36.89 14.78 -1.42
C ALA A 749 35.39 14.56 -1.65
N ILE A 750 34.99 14.09 -2.85
CA ILE A 750 33.59 13.79 -3.17
C ILE A 750 33.04 12.69 -2.26
N ASN A 751 33.80 11.59 -2.09
CA ASN A 751 33.39 10.48 -1.24
C ASN A 751 33.26 10.91 0.23
N GLN A 752 34.14 11.80 0.70
CA GLN A 752 34.02 12.37 2.04
C GLN A 752 32.72 13.18 2.17
N ILE A 753 32.39 14.06 1.23
CA ILE A 753 31.15 14.86 1.27
C ILE A 753 29.91 13.96 1.26
N ARG A 754 29.88 12.94 0.39
CA ARG A 754 28.78 11.97 0.33
C ARG A 754 28.63 11.13 1.60
N SER A 755 29.69 11.00 2.40
CA SER A 755 29.60 10.37 3.72
C SER A 755 29.01 11.29 4.80
N GLU A 756 29.05 12.61 4.58
CA GLU A 756 28.50 13.63 5.49
C GLU A 756 27.00 13.88 5.22
N THR A 757 26.55 13.71 3.97
CA THR A 757 25.16 13.94 3.55
C THR A 757 24.76 13.01 2.41
N ALA A 758 23.57 12.43 2.49
CA ALA A 758 22.98 11.63 1.42
C ALA A 758 22.32 12.49 0.33
N ASN A 759 21.93 13.72 0.65
CA ASN A 759 21.23 14.63 -0.24
C ASN A 759 22.24 15.52 -0.99
N SER A 760 22.89 14.97 -2.01
CA SER A 760 23.92 15.69 -2.75
C SER A 760 23.86 15.48 -4.25
N LEU A 761 24.20 16.53 -5.01
CA LEU A 761 24.44 16.50 -6.46
C LEU A 761 25.92 16.77 -6.75
N LEU A 762 26.46 16.13 -7.78
CA LEU A 762 27.77 16.37 -8.37
C LEU A 762 27.58 16.81 -9.83
N LEU A 763 27.81 18.10 -10.09
CA LEU A 763 27.54 18.74 -11.38
C LEU A 763 28.82 19.19 -12.08
N ASP A 764 28.86 19.16 -13.40
CA ASP A 764 29.96 19.75 -14.20
C ASP A 764 29.46 20.84 -15.16
N ALA A 765 29.98 22.05 -15.01
CA ALA A 765 29.53 23.19 -15.79
C ALA A 765 30.17 23.29 -17.18
N GLY A 766 30.80 22.24 -17.72
CA GLY A 766 31.33 22.21 -19.08
C GLY A 766 32.82 22.53 -19.19
N ASP A 767 33.35 22.41 -20.41
CA ASP A 767 34.79 22.44 -20.73
C ASP A 767 35.60 21.38 -19.99
N VAL A 768 35.13 20.13 -20.12
CA VAL A 768 35.95 18.95 -19.85
C VAL A 768 37.01 18.80 -20.94
N PHE A 769 36.67 19.17 -22.17
CA PHE A 769 37.52 19.03 -23.34
C PHE A 769 38.63 20.10 -23.42
N SER A 770 39.69 19.70 -24.12
CA SER A 770 40.91 20.45 -24.50
C SER A 770 41.74 21.02 -23.36
N GLY A 771 43.06 20.82 -23.39
CA GLY A 771 43.97 21.47 -22.45
C GLY A 771 45.28 20.69 -22.23
N THR A 772 45.21 19.36 -22.23
CA THR A 772 46.39 18.51 -22.04
C THR A 772 46.48 17.40 -23.08
N LEU A 773 47.63 16.72 -23.11
CA LEU A 773 47.83 15.53 -23.94
C LEU A 773 46.85 14.37 -23.67
N TYR A 774 46.16 14.37 -22.51
CA TYR A 774 45.08 13.42 -22.28
C TYR A 774 43.96 13.60 -23.30
N PHE A 775 43.55 14.84 -23.60
CA PHE A 775 42.56 15.09 -24.63
C PHE A 775 43.07 14.71 -26.03
N ASN A 776 44.30 15.06 -26.39
CA ASN A 776 44.85 14.71 -27.70
C ASN A 776 44.90 13.18 -27.90
N LYS A 777 45.16 12.42 -26.83
CA LYS A 777 45.25 10.95 -26.88
C LYS A 777 43.89 10.25 -26.82
N TYR A 778 43.02 10.71 -25.94
CA TYR A 778 41.80 9.99 -25.54
C TYR A 778 40.51 10.68 -25.96
N LEU A 779 40.56 11.91 -26.49
CA LEU A 779 39.42 12.67 -26.99
C LEU A 779 38.26 12.73 -25.96
N GLY A 780 38.60 13.07 -24.71
CA GLY A 780 37.67 13.20 -23.58
C GLY A 780 37.24 11.89 -22.93
N GLN A 781 37.60 10.74 -23.51
CA GLN A 781 37.17 9.43 -22.99
C GLN A 781 37.86 9.05 -21.69
N ALA A 782 39.06 9.58 -21.43
CA ALA A 782 39.77 9.39 -20.16
C ALA A 782 39.00 10.09 -19.03
N ASP A 783 38.64 11.36 -19.23
CA ASP A 783 37.86 12.18 -18.31
C ASP A 783 36.50 11.54 -18.01
N LEU A 784 35.79 11.13 -19.07
CA LEU A 784 34.50 10.47 -18.96
C LEU A 784 34.54 9.21 -18.12
N GLU A 785 35.62 8.41 -18.21
CA GLU A 785 35.77 7.20 -17.41
C GLU A 785 35.77 7.51 -15.91
N PHE A 786 36.49 8.57 -15.51
CA PHE A 786 36.51 9.00 -14.13
C PHE A 786 35.17 9.62 -13.71
N MET A 787 34.55 10.44 -14.56
CA MET A 787 33.23 11.04 -14.28
C MET A 787 32.15 9.98 -14.08
N ASN A 788 32.10 8.99 -14.98
CA ASN A 788 31.21 7.84 -14.85
C ASN A 788 31.49 7.05 -13.56
N LYS A 789 32.77 6.86 -13.22
CA LYS A 789 33.14 6.06 -12.04
C LYS A 789 32.80 6.73 -10.72
N ILE A 790 33.05 8.04 -10.61
CA ILE A 790 32.69 8.79 -9.40
C ILE A 790 31.19 9.10 -9.37
N GLY A 791 30.49 9.02 -10.50
CA GLY A 791 29.05 9.24 -10.60
C GLY A 791 28.70 10.73 -10.54
N TYR A 792 29.00 11.46 -11.62
CA TYR A 792 28.39 12.78 -11.84
C TYR A 792 26.88 12.63 -12.06
N ASP A 793 26.11 13.62 -11.63
CA ASP A 793 24.65 13.62 -11.72
C ASP A 793 24.18 14.37 -12.98
N ALA A 794 24.88 15.42 -13.41
CA ALA A 794 24.66 16.06 -14.70
C ALA A 794 25.88 16.85 -15.17
N MET A 795 25.96 17.10 -16.48
CA MET A 795 26.95 17.98 -17.11
C MET A 795 26.26 18.88 -18.14
N THR A 796 26.72 20.12 -18.32
CA THR A 796 26.36 20.93 -19.51
C THR A 796 27.51 20.98 -20.50
N PHE A 797 27.26 21.43 -21.73
CA PHE A 797 28.34 21.66 -22.68
C PHE A 797 28.99 23.01 -22.42
N GLY A 798 30.32 23.05 -22.44
CA GLY A 798 31.09 24.23 -22.72
C GLY A 798 31.44 24.35 -24.21
N ASN A 799 32.22 25.37 -24.55
CA ASN A 799 32.61 25.59 -25.95
C ASN A 799 33.59 24.52 -26.44
N HIS A 800 34.50 24.03 -25.60
CA HIS A 800 35.54 23.08 -26.03
C HIS A 800 35.03 21.66 -26.29
N GLU A 801 33.82 21.32 -25.82
CA GLU A 801 33.16 20.09 -26.25
C GLU A 801 32.94 20.05 -27.78
N PHE A 802 32.97 21.21 -28.45
CA PHE A 802 32.84 21.38 -29.89
C PHE A 802 34.18 21.62 -30.61
N ASP A 803 35.33 21.34 -29.98
CA ASP A 803 36.65 21.48 -30.61
C ASP A 803 36.91 20.47 -31.72
N LYS A 804 36.26 19.31 -31.63
CA LYS A 804 36.36 18.19 -32.57
C LYS A 804 35.04 17.97 -33.29
N THR A 805 35.00 16.98 -34.17
CA THR A 805 33.81 16.69 -34.98
C THR A 805 32.62 16.29 -34.11
N SER A 806 31.40 16.49 -34.60
CA SER A 806 30.16 16.05 -33.92
C SER A 806 30.20 14.57 -33.53
N GLN A 807 30.90 13.72 -34.29
CA GLN A 807 31.09 12.31 -33.94
C GLN A 807 31.86 12.11 -32.63
N VAL A 808 32.92 12.90 -32.38
CA VAL A 808 33.71 12.79 -31.15
C VAL A 808 32.86 13.18 -29.94
N LEU A 809 32.06 14.24 -30.08
CA LEU A 809 31.12 14.64 -29.04
C LEU A 809 30.01 13.60 -28.83
N ALA A 810 29.44 13.06 -29.92
CA ALA A 810 28.44 12.00 -29.86
C ALA A 810 28.97 10.73 -29.17
N ASP A 811 30.24 10.37 -29.39
CA ASP A 811 30.90 9.24 -28.72
C ASP A 811 31.11 9.47 -27.22
N PHE A 812 31.31 10.72 -26.80
CA PHE A 812 31.38 11.12 -25.39
C PHE A 812 29.99 11.06 -24.74
N VAL A 813 29.01 11.76 -25.33
CA VAL A 813 27.62 11.80 -24.84
C VAL A 813 27.07 10.38 -24.73
N GLY A 814 27.16 9.57 -25.79
CA GLY A 814 26.60 8.22 -25.82
C GLY A 814 27.22 7.22 -24.84
N LYS A 815 28.32 7.56 -24.17
CA LYS A 815 28.97 6.74 -23.13
C LYS A 815 28.87 7.35 -21.73
N ALA A 816 28.34 8.56 -21.59
CA ALA A 816 28.06 9.12 -20.28
C ALA A 816 27.03 8.26 -19.55
N GLN A 817 27.19 8.12 -18.24
CA GLN A 817 26.25 7.45 -17.34
C GLN A 817 25.38 8.47 -16.57
N PHE A 818 25.38 9.70 -17.08
CA PHE A 818 24.66 10.85 -16.56
C PHE A 818 24.14 11.67 -17.75
N PRO A 819 23.04 12.41 -17.57
CA PRO A 819 22.48 13.26 -18.61
C PRO A 819 23.40 14.44 -18.94
N ILE A 820 23.42 14.80 -20.21
CA ILE A 820 23.97 16.08 -20.65
C ILE A 820 22.82 17.06 -20.80
N ILE A 821 22.88 18.20 -20.13
CA ILE A 821 21.80 19.18 -20.11
C ILE A 821 22.18 20.38 -20.97
N SER A 822 21.33 20.75 -21.93
CA SER A 822 21.53 21.91 -22.79
C SER A 822 20.20 22.39 -23.36
N ALA A 823 19.74 23.56 -22.91
CA ALA A 823 18.47 24.15 -23.31
C ALA A 823 18.57 25.02 -24.56
N ASN A 824 19.75 25.58 -24.86
CA ASN A 824 19.93 26.61 -25.89
C ASN A 824 20.75 26.16 -27.10
N ILE A 825 20.94 24.85 -27.30
CA ILE A 825 21.57 24.32 -28.51
C ILE A 825 20.56 23.49 -29.29
N ASN A 826 20.46 23.77 -30.58
CA ASN A 826 19.60 23.03 -31.49
C ASN A 826 20.43 22.04 -32.32
N PHE A 827 20.23 20.74 -32.06
CA PHE A 827 20.94 19.65 -32.74
C PHE A 827 20.17 19.06 -33.93
N SER A 828 18.95 19.54 -34.22
CA SER A 828 18.01 18.90 -35.14
C SER A 828 18.52 18.65 -36.57
N LYS A 829 19.54 19.40 -37.01
CA LYS A 829 20.16 19.27 -38.34
C LYS A 829 21.50 18.53 -38.32
N ASP A 830 22.08 18.26 -37.16
CA ASP A 830 23.34 17.51 -37.05
C ASP A 830 23.07 16.00 -37.17
N SER A 831 23.83 15.29 -38.02
CA SER A 831 23.55 13.88 -38.28
C SER A 831 23.88 12.96 -37.10
N GLU A 832 24.84 13.35 -36.26
CA GLU A 832 25.37 12.53 -35.18
C GLU A 832 24.63 12.79 -33.87
N LEU A 833 24.42 14.07 -33.53
CA LEU A 833 23.87 14.47 -32.23
C LEU A 833 22.33 14.43 -32.16
N LYS A 834 21.61 14.60 -33.27
CA LYS A 834 20.13 14.62 -33.27
C LYS A 834 19.46 13.38 -32.68
N ASN A 835 20.14 12.23 -32.72
CA ASN A 835 19.59 10.96 -32.21
C ASN A 835 19.91 10.76 -30.71
N LEU A 836 20.70 11.65 -30.14
CA LEU A 836 21.01 11.70 -28.72
C LEU A 836 20.18 12.75 -27.98
N GLU A 837 19.54 13.67 -28.70
CA GLU A 837 18.63 14.68 -28.18
C GLU A 837 17.25 14.10 -27.84
N GLU A 838 16.78 14.40 -26.64
CA GLU A 838 15.46 14.05 -26.12
C GLU A 838 14.67 15.34 -25.86
N ASN A 839 13.55 15.51 -26.57
CA ASN A 839 12.72 16.72 -26.49
C ASN A 839 11.68 16.64 -25.36
N LYS A 840 12.13 16.30 -24.14
CA LYS A 840 11.29 16.18 -22.95
C LYS A 840 12.01 16.66 -21.70
N ILE A 841 11.24 17.14 -20.73
CA ILE A 841 11.69 17.52 -19.39
C ILE A 841 11.04 16.55 -18.40
N ASP A 842 11.80 15.57 -17.96
CA ASP A 842 11.44 14.52 -16.99
C ASP A 842 12.70 14.01 -16.26
N ASP A 843 12.56 12.90 -15.52
CA ASP A 843 13.70 12.14 -14.98
C ASP A 843 14.45 11.50 -16.16
N PRO A 844 15.71 11.90 -16.41
CA PRO A 844 16.46 11.45 -17.58
C PRO A 844 17.00 10.01 -17.47
N GLY A 845 17.03 9.41 -16.27
CA GLY A 845 17.69 8.14 -15.98
C GLY A 845 19.21 8.13 -16.28
N ALA A 846 19.86 6.96 -16.11
CA ALA A 846 21.33 6.82 -16.18
C ALA A 846 21.94 6.69 -17.60
N ASN A 847 21.30 7.24 -18.63
CA ASN A 847 21.76 7.06 -20.03
C ASN A 847 22.22 8.40 -20.61
N GLY A 848 23.47 8.46 -21.10
CA GLY A 848 24.09 9.63 -21.73
C GLY A 848 23.36 10.14 -22.98
N LYS A 849 22.31 10.92 -22.73
CA LYS A 849 21.45 11.59 -23.71
C LYS A 849 21.46 13.08 -23.41
N ILE A 850 20.99 13.87 -24.38
CA ILE A 850 20.95 15.32 -24.31
C ILE A 850 19.52 15.75 -24.00
N TYR A 851 19.33 16.51 -22.93
CA TYR A 851 18.03 17.01 -22.49
C TYR A 851 18.04 18.53 -22.36
N PRO A 852 16.93 19.23 -22.64
CA PRO A 852 16.84 20.68 -22.39
C PRO A 852 16.91 21.00 -20.88
N ALA A 853 16.31 20.17 -20.04
CA ALA A 853 16.40 20.19 -18.59
C ALA A 853 16.14 18.79 -18.03
N ALA A 854 16.64 18.52 -16.83
CA ALA A 854 16.37 17.30 -16.07
C ALA A 854 15.58 17.62 -14.78
N ILE A 855 14.80 16.64 -14.31
CA ILE A 855 14.16 16.68 -13.00
C ILE A 855 14.74 15.56 -12.15
N GLU A 856 15.44 15.92 -11.07
CA GLU A 856 16.03 14.99 -10.11
C GLU A 856 15.21 14.96 -8.82
N GLU A 857 14.85 13.76 -8.33
CA GLU A 857 14.19 13.60 -7.02
C GLU A 857 15.25 13.43 -5.91
N ILE A 858 15.27 14.36 -4.95
CA ILE A 858 16.20 14.37 -3.81
C ILE A 858 15.40 14.52 -2.53
N ASP A 859 15.51 13.54 -1.62
CA ASP A 859 14.76 13.49 -0.34
C ASP A 859 13.25 13.75 -0.52
N GLY A 860 12.66 13.19 -1.59
CA GLY A 860 11.25 13.34 -1.91
C GLY A 860 10.85 14.69 -2.54
N ALA A 861 11.79 15.59 -2.79
CA ALA A 861 11.60 16.86 -3.47
C ALA A 861 12.20 16.85 -4.89
N ASN A 862 11.48 17.40 -5.86
CA ASN A 862 11.98 17.51 -7.23
C ASN A 862 12.80 18.79 -7.44
N VAL A 863 13.98 18.65 -8.05
CA VAL A 863 14.88 19.75 -8.41
C VAL A 863 15.05 19.77 -9.92
N GLY A 864 14.76 20.91 -10.55
CA GLY A 864 14.98 21.12 -11.98
C GLY A 864 16.40 21.58 -12.25
N ILE A 865 17.06 20.98 -13.25
CA ILE A 865 18.42 21.34 -13.68
C ILE A 865 18.37 21.76 -15.14
N ILE A 866 18.77 23.00 -15.43
CA ILE A 866 18.79 23.59 -16.78
C ILE A 866 20.24 23.77 -17.21
N GLY A 867 20.59 23.43 -18.46
CA GLY A 867 21.93 23.59 -19.00
C GLY A 867 21.99 24.72 -20.02
N LEU A 868 23.05 25.53 -20.02
CA LEU A 868 23.24 26.63 -20.97
C LEU A 868 24.69 26.72 -21.44
N THR A 869 24.88 27.02 -22.72
CA THR A 869 26.21 27.12 -23.36
C THR A 869 26.35 28.44 -24.11
N THR A 870 27.52 29.07 -24.06
CA THR A 870 27.78 30.38 -24.68
C THR A 870 27.51 30.38 -26.19
N GLU A 871 26.82 31.40 -26.71
CA GLU A 871 26.59 31.59 -28.14
C GLU A 871 27.91 31.83 -28.92
N GLU A 872 28.96 32.24 -28.19
CA GLU A 872 30.30 32.49 -28.72
C GLU A 872 31.02 31.22 -29.20
N THR A 873 30.52 30.04 -28.84
CA THR A 873 31.04 28.75 -29.30
C THR A 873 31.21 28.67 -30.82
N THR A 874 30.36 29.38 -31.57
CA THR A 874 30.42 29.47 -33.04
C THR A 874 31.75 29.99 -33.61
N PHE A 875 32.53 30.74 -32.84
CA PHE A 875 33.84 31.24 -33.24
C PHE A 875 34.97 30.86 -32.27
N LEU A 876 34.65 30.41 -31.05
CA LEU A 876 35.63 29.92 -30.07
C LEU A 876 36.04 28.46 -30.34
N ALA A 877 35.16 27.66 -30.94
CA ALA A 877 35.39 26.25 -31.23
C ALA A 877 35.15 25.93 -32.72
N ASN A 878 34.98 24.65 -33.06
CA ASN A 878 34.72 24.20 -34.43
C ASN A 878 33.37 23.44 -34.56
N PRO A 879 32.24 24.02 -34.11
CA PRO A 879 30.96 23.34 -34.22
C PRO A 879 30.58 23.13 -35.70
N SER A 880 29.83 22.05 -35.95
CA SER A 880 29.21 21.78 -37.25
C SER A 880 28.30 22.95 -37.66
N GLU A 881 28.31 23.32 -38.94
CA GLU A 881 27.43 24.37 -39.51
C GLU A 881 25.92 24.07 -39.30
N ASN A 882 25.58 22.83 -38.93
CA ASN A 882 24.23 22.38 -38.64
C ASN A 882 23.81 22.53 -37.17
N ILE A 883 24.70 22.97 -36.29
CA ILE A 883 24.42 23.23 -34.87
C ILE A 883 24.15 24.72 -34.70
N VAL A 884 23.06 25.07 -34.02
CA VAL A 884 22.69 26.46 -33.77
C VAL A 884 22.67 26.71 -32.26
N PHE A 885 23.41 27.73 -31.82
CA PHE A 885 23.40 28.22 -30.45
C PHE A 885 22.39 29.37 -30.36
N GLU A 886 21.31 29.14 -29.63
CA GLU A 886 20.20 30.07 -29.40
C GLU A 886 20.49 30.98 -28.20
N ASN A 887 19.71 32.06 -28.05
CA ASN A 887 19.94 33.00 -26.97
C ASN A 887 19.74 32.36 -25.59
N ALA A 888 20.78 32.34 -24.77
CA ALA A 888 20.77 31.60 -23.51
C ALA A 888 19.74 32.15 -22.50
N VAL A 889 19.62 33.48 -22.39
CA VAL A 889 18.67 34.13 -21.48
C VAL A 889 17.21 33.84 -21.88
N GLU A 890 16.89 33.96 -23.17
CA GLU A 890 15.54 33.65 -23.68
C GLU A 890 15.18 32.19 -23.43
N LYS A 891 16.11 31.26 -23.71
CA LYS A 891 15.88 29.83 -23.49
C LYS A 891 15.76 29.48 -22.01
N ALA A 892 16.55 30.08 -21.14
CA ALA A 892 16.40 29.92 -19.69
C ALA A 892 14.99 30.32 -19.21
N ARG A 893 14.46 31.47 -19.64
CA ARG A 893 13.10 31.91 -19.27
C ARG A 893 12.02 30.91 -19.68
N ILE A 894 12.13 30.36 -20.90
CA ILE A 894 11.17 29.38 -21.41
C ILE A 894 11.24 28.10 -20.57
N THR A 895 12.44 27.55 -20.36
CA THR A 895 12.61 26.30 -19.62
C THR A 895 12.22 26.42 -18.15
N VAL A 896 12.50 27.55 -17.50
CA VAL A 896 12.02 27.84 -16.13
C VAL A 896 10.50 27.83 -16.07
N ALA A 897 9.82 28.45 -17.04
CA ALA A 897 8.37 28.46 -17.10
C ALA A 897 7.78 27.04 -17.27
N GLU A 898 8.38 26.22 -18.13
CA GLU A 898 7.97 24.81 -18.34
C GLU A 898 8.15 23.95 -17.08
N LEU A 899 9.26 24.13 -16.34
CA LEU A 899 9.49 23.47 -15.06
C LEU A 899 8.46 23.89 -14.01
N LYS A 900 8.17 25.20 -13.92
CA LYS A 900 7.14 25.72 -13.00
C LYS A 900 5.74 25.19 -13.32
N GLU A 901 5.38 25.05 -14.59
CA GLU A 901 4.10 24.44 -15.01
C GLU A 901 3.98 22.98 -14.56
N LYS A 902 5.11 22.27 -14.45
CA LYS A 902 5.19 20.90 -13.89
C LYS A 902 5.21 20.86 -12.36
N GLY A 903 5.06 21.99 -11.67
CA GLY A 903 5.09 22.10 -10.21
C GLY A 903 6.50 22.08 -9.61
N ILE A 904 7.55 22.27 -10.41
CA ILE A 904 8.93 22.34 -9.94
C ILE A 904 9.23 23.75 -9.46
N ASN A 905 9.69 23.87 -8.22
CA ASN A 905 9.92 25.15 -7.53
C ASN A 905 11.34 25.29 -6.97
N LYS A 906 12.27 24.41 -7.36
CA LYS A 906 13.69 24.45 -7.02
C LYS A 906 14.46 24.29 -8.32
N ILE A 907 15.15 25.32 -8.78
CA ILE A 907 15.74 25.35 -10.12
C ILE A 907 17.22 25.74 -10.03
N ILE A 908 18.06 24.84 -10.52
CA ILE A 908 19.50 25.02 -10.69
C ILE A 908 19.78 25.22 -12.18
N VAL A 909 20.59 26.21 -12.51
CA VAL A 909 21.17 26.37 -13.85
C VAL A 909 22.63 25.96 -13.82
N LEU A 910 23.00 25.03 -14.68
CA LEU A 910 24.36 24.64 -15.00
C LEU A 910 24.80 25.44 -16.25
N SER A 911 25.66 26.42 -16.05
CA SER A 911 25.94 27.47 -17.04
C SER A 911 27.39 27.45 -17.51
N HIS A 912 27.57 27.46 -18.83
CA HIS A 912 28.85 27.71 -19.48
C HIS A 912 28.82 29.00 -20.29
N LEU A 913 28.31 30.08 -19.69
CA LEU A 913 28.20 31.41 -20.30
C LEU A 913 29.32 32.36 -19.88
N GLY A 914 29.98 32.09 -18.75
CA GLY A 914 30.94 32.99 -18.13
C GLY A 914 30.33 33.85 -17.03
N TYR A 915 31.14 34.20 -16.04
CA TYR A 915 30.68 34.81 -14.79
C TYR A 915 29.84 36.08 -15.01
N TYR A 916 30.27 37.01 -15.88
CA TYR A 916 29.47 38.22 -16.16
C TYR A 916 28.11 37.92 -16.81
N ALA A 917 28.03 36.89 -17.66
CA ALA A 917 26.78 36.45 -18.24
C ALA A 917 25.89 35.73 -17.21
N ASP A 918 26.50 34.98 -16.28
CA ASP A 918 25.80 34.35 -15.14
C ASP A 918 25.16 35.41 -14.23
N GLN A 919 25.86 36.51 -13.95
CA GLN A 919 25.31 37.64 -13.19
C GLN A 919 24.10 38.24 -13.90
N LYS A 920 24.21 38.47 -15.22
CA LYS A 920 23.11 38.99 -16.03
C LYS A 920 21.92 38.01 -16.06
N LEU A 921 22.19 36.71 -16.11
CA LEU A 921 21.16 35.67 -16.05
C LEU A 921 20.41 35.69 -14.72
N ALA A 922 21.12 35.83 -13.60
CA ALA A 922 20.54 35.96 -12.26
C ALA A 922 19.65 37.20 -12.11
N ASP A 923 20.04 38.32 -12.73
CA ASP A 923 19.26 39.57 -12.70
C ASP A 923 18.03 39.52 -13.62
N GLU A 924 18.14 38.86 -14.78
CA GLU A 924 17.10 38.93 -15.80
C GLU A 924 16.04 37.81 -15.70
N VAL A 925 16.38 36.62 -15.20
CA VAL A 925 15.51 35.43 -15.25
C VAL A 925 14.97 35.05 -13.87
N GLU A 926 13.72 35.42 -13.60
CA GLU A 926 13.03 35.09 -12.35
C GLU A 926 12.78 33.58 -12.19
N GLY A 927 12.97 33.06 -10.98
CA GLY A 927 12.71 31.67 -10.62
C GLY A 927 13.92 30.74 -10.69
N ILE A 928 15.12 31.26 -10.96
CA ILE A 928 16.37 30.52 -10.78
C ILE A 928 16.85 30.70 -9.33
N ASP A 929 17.11 29.60 -8.64
CA ASP A 929 17.62 29.64 -7.26
C ASP A 929 19.15 29.63 -7.23
N ILE A 930 19.79 28.83 -8.09
CA ILE A 930 21.23 28.61 -8.07
C ILE A 930 21.75 28.55 -9.52
N ILE A 931 22.86 29.24 -9.79
CA ILE A 931 23.63 29.17 -11.03
C ILE A 931 25.02 28.61 -10.69
N VAL A 932 25.31 27.43 -11.24
CA VAL A 932 26.62 26.77 -11.20
C VAL A 932 27.32 27.03 -12.53
N GLY A 933 28.28 27.96 -12.53
CA GLY A 933 28.90 28.49 -13.74
C GLY A 933 30.28 27.91 -14.11
N GLY A 934 30.75 28.24 -15.32
CA GLY A 934 32.10 27.97 -15.85
C GLY A 934 32.60 29.04 -16.85
N HIS A 935 33.40 28.64 -17.84
CA HIS A 935 33.91 29.42 -18.98
C HIS A 935 35.00 30.45 -18.67
N THR A 936 34.79 31.26 -17.62
CA THR A 936 35.68 32.39 -17.27
C THR A 936 36.75 32.05 -16.24
N HIS A 937 36.81 30.79 -15.80
CA HIS A 937 37.76 30.29 -14.79
C HIS A 937 37.68 31.06 -13.45
N THR A 938 36.51 31.63 -13.14
CA THR A 938 36.38 32.53 -11.99
C THR A 938 36.45 31.74 -10.69
N LYS A 939 37.29 32.19 -9.76
CA LYS A 939 37.42 31.62 -8.43
C LYS A 939 36.54 32.37 -7.43
N LEU A 940 35.36 31.82 -7.11
CA LEU A 940 34.46 32.38 -6.10
C LEU A 940 34.63 31.65 -4.75
N MET A 941 35.30 32.29 -3.78
CA MET A 941 35.53 31.71 -2.45
C MET A 941 34.23 31.51 -1.64
N GLN A 942 33.20 32.29 -1.95
CA GLN A 942 31.86 32.26 -1.40
C GLN A 942 30.87 32.50 -2.55
N PRO A 943 29.60 32.08 -2.44
CA PRO A 943 28.58 32.38 -3.44
C PRO A 943 28.31 33.89 -3.51
N ASP A 944 28.17 34.40 -4.72
CA ASP A 944 27.59 35.73 -4.91
C ASP A 944 26.06 35.62 -4.86
N VAL A 945 25.42 36.60 -4.22
CA VAL A 945 23.99 36.59 -3.94
C VAL A 945 23.31 37.74 -4.67
N PHE A 946 22.38 37.40 -5.55
CA PHE A 946 21.53 38.32 -6.29
C PHE A 946 20.12 38.32 -5.70
N ASN A 947 19.35 39.39 -5.95
CA ASN A 947 17.94 39.51 -5.53
C ASN A 947 17.68 39.25 -4.03
N SER A 948 18.63 39.64 -3.16
CA SER A 948 18.63 39.29 -1.72
C SER A 948 17.41 39.78 -0.92
N ASP A 949 16.71 40.82 -1.38
CA ASP A 949 15.51 41.36 -0.74
C ASP A 949 14.22 40.60 -1.11
N GLY A 950 14.30 39.58 -1.99
CA GLY A 950 13.18 38.82 -2.54
C GLY A 950 13.38 37.30 -2.54
N GLU A 951 13.47 36.70 -3.72
CA GLU A 951 13.90 35.31 -3.96
C GLU A 951 15.39 35.34 -4.34
N PRO A 952 16.29 34.91 -3.44
CA PRO A 952 17.72 35.03 -3.70
C PRO A 952 18.18 34.03 -4.76
N THR A 953 19.05 34.49 -5.67
CA THR A 953 19.75 33.64 -6.64
C THR A 953 21.23 33.58 -6.29
N LEU A 954 21.79 32.38 -6.14
CA LEU A 954 23.20 32.18 -5.84
C LEU A 954 24.00 31.91 -7.11
N VAL A 955 25.17 32.53 -7.26
CA VAL A 955 26.12 32.24 -8.35
C VAL A 955 27.40 31.65 -7.76
N VAL A 956 27.83 30.49 -8.28
CA VAL A 956 29.06 29.79 -7.86
C VAL A 956 29.90 29.34 -9.06
N GLN A 957 31.23 29.40 -8.95
CA GLN A 957 32.22 28.87 -9.90
C GLN A 957 33.44 28.35 -9.13
N ALA A 958 34.11 27.32 -9.66
CA ALA A 958 35.18 26.59 -8.98
C ALA A 958 36.57 26.75 -9.64
N GLY A 959 36.89 27.93 -10.18
CA GLY A 959 38.19 28.16 -10.81
C GLY A 959 38.35 27.31 -12.07
N GLU A 960 39.45 26.56 -12.20
CA GLU A 960 39.78 25.77 -13.40
C GLU A 960 40.68 24.56 -13.07
N TYR A 961 40.89 23.69 -14.06
CA TYR A 961 41.86 22.58 -14.11
C TYR A 961 41.70 21.52 -13.02
N GLY A 962 40.51 21.43 -12.43
CA GLY A 962 40.25 20.51 -11.33
C GLY A 962 41.07 20.81 -10.06
N ASN A 963 41.61 22.03 -9.93
CA ASN A 963 42.34 22.45 -8.72
C ASN A 963 41.40 22.63 -7.52
N TYR A 964 40.13 22.96 -7.77
CA TYR A 964 39.12 23.12 -6.73
C TYR A 964 37.92 22.21 -6.99
N LEU A 965 37.27 21.81 -5.90
CA LEU A 965 35.92 21.25 -5.90
C LEU A 965 35.01 22.28 -5.21
N GLY A 966 34.02 22.79 -5.93
CA GLY A 966 33.01 23.65 -5.34
C GLY A 966 32.07 22.84 -4.46
N ARG A 967 31.70 23.39 -3.30
CA ARG A 967 30.66 22.85 -2.42
C ARG A 967 29.72 23.96 -1.99
N LEU A 968 28.43 23.78 -2.25
CA LEU A 968 27.35 24.66 -1.81
C LEU A 968 26.36 23.85 -0.99
N ASP A 969 26.30 24.10 0.31
CA ASP A 969 25.26 23.57 1.19
C ASP A 969 24.08 24.57 1.18
N ALA A 970 22.90 24.18 0.71
CA ALA A 970 21.72 25.04 0.50
C ALA A 970 20.46 24.44 1.14
N THR A 971 19.64 25.26 1.79
CA THR A 971 18.35 24.84 2.39
C THR A 971 17.20 25.53 1.68
N PHE A 972 16.26 24.74 1.16
CA PHE A 972 14.98 25.20 0.64
C PHE A 972 13.88 24.93 1.64
N ASP A 973 12.90 25.83 1.78
CA ASP A 973 11.70 25.56 2.56
C ASP A 973 10.63 24.77 1.78
N GLU A 974 9.53 24.43 2.45
CA GLU A 974 8.37 23.74 1.87
C GLU A 974 7.78 24.44 0.63
N THR A 975 7.96 25.76 0.49
CA THR A 975 7.46 26.53 -0.68
C THR A 975 8.42 26.49 -1.87
N GLY A 976 9.62 25.94 -1.68
CA GLY A 976 10.72 25.96 -2.65
C GLY A 976 11.60 27.18 -2.54
N LYS A 977 11.43 28.03 -1.52
CA LYS A 977 12.26 29.22 -1.37
C LYS A 977 13.60 28.85 -0.74
N LEU A 978 14.69 29.35 -1.31
CA LEU A 978 16.03 29.26 -0.74
C LEU A 978 16.14 30.13 0.53
N THR A 979 16.42 29.50 1.69
CA THR A 979 16.40 30.17 3.01
C THR A 979 17.76 30.23 3.71
N LYS A 980 18.67 29.30 3.43
CA LYS A 980 20.02 29.27 3.98
C LYS A 980 21.01 28.74 2.95
N TRP A 981 22.24 29.22 3.01
CA TRP A 981 23.32 28.71 2.18
C TRP A 981 24.70 28.91 2.82
N ASN A 982 25.62 28.03 2.47
CA ASN A 982 27.04 28.12 2.79
C ASN A 982 27.85 27.49 1.66
N GLY A 983 28.51 28.33 0.86
CA GLY A 983 29.37 27.87 -0.23
C GLY A 983 30.85 28.01 0.10
N ARG A 984 31.68 27.10 -0.41
CA ARG A 984 33.14 27.17 -0.30
C ARG A 984 33.83 26.39 -1.40
N LEU A 985 35.08 26.76 -1.69
CA LEU A 985 35.97 25.98 -2.55
C LEU A 985 36.87 25.08 -1.71
N ILE A 986 36.90 23.80 -2.08
CA ILE A 986 37.83 22.82 -1.55
C ILE A 986 39.06 22.83 -2.46
N ASP A 987 40.19 23.32 -1.95
CA ASP A 987 41.46 23.34 -2.68
C ASP A 987 42.14 21.96 -2.63
N LEU A 988 42.13 21.27 -3.78
CA LEU A 988 42.69 19.93 -3.93
C LEU A 988 44.23 19.96 -4.03
N THR A 989 44.82 21.13 -4.23
CA THR A 989 46.27 21.33 -4.32
C THR A 989 46.91 21.66 -2.96
N LEU A 990 46.09 21.98 -1.96
CA LEU A 990 46.52 22.43 -0.65
C LEU A 990 47.34 21.35 0.09
N LYS A 991 48.42 21.80 0.71
CA LYS A 991 49.33 20.97 1.53
C LYS A 991 49.40 21.46 2.96
N ASN A 992 49.59 20.53 3.90
CA ASN A 992 49.84 20.83 5.31
C ASN A 992 51.27 21.38 5.52
N GLU A 993 51.60 21.78 6.75
CA GLU A 993 52.93 22.30 7.11
C GLU A 993 54.07 21.27 6.87
N ALA A 994 53.75 19.98 6.83
CA ALA A 994 54.70 18.92 6.51
C ALA A 994 54.90 18.72 4.99
N GLY A 995 54.18 19.45 4.15
CA GLY A 995 54.25 19.36 2.69
C GLY A 995 53.42 18.23 2.08
N GLU A 996 52.55 17.59 2.86
CA GLU A 996 51.65 16.53 2.42
C GLU A 996 50.31 17.13 1.98
N PHE A 997 49.70 16.61 0.92
CA PHE A 997 48.39 17.08 0.47
C PHE A 997 47.32 16.81 1.53
N ILE A 998 46.40 17.77 1.70
CA ILE A 998 45.30 17.65 2.67
C ILE A 998 44.37 16.48 2.32
N TYR A 999 44.10 16.30 1.03
CA TYR A 999 43.32 15.17 0.53
C TYR A 999 44.26 14.08 0.01
N ALA A 1000 44.08 12.86 0.54
CA ALA A 1000 44.76 11.68 0.04
C ALA A 1000 44.25 11.32 -1.37
N GLU A 1001 45.09 10.65 -2.15
CA GLU A 1001 44.70 10.14 -3.47
C GLU A 1001 43.87 8.86 -3.31
N ASP A 1002 42.73 8.76 -4.01
CA ASP A 1002 41.98 7.52 -4.16
C ASP A 1002 42.81 6.48 -4.95
N GLU A 1003 42.89 5.26 -4.42
CA GLU A 1003 43.78 4.22 -4.96
C GLU A 1003 43.35 3.73 -6.34
N TRP A 1004 42.04 3.62 -6.60
CA TRP A 1004 41.56 3.22 -7.94
C TRP A 1004 41.86 4.31 -8.95
N ALA A 1005 41.51 5.56 -8.64
CA ALA A 1005 41.69 6.68 -9.55
C ALA A 1005 43.18 6.92 -9.83
N LYS A 1006 44.02 6.81 -8.81
CA LYS A 1006 45.48 6.90 -8.94
C LYS A 1006 46.06 5.82 -9.84
N SER A 1007 45.68 4.56 -9.63
CA SER A 1007 46.14 3.44 -10.44
C SER A 1007 45.71 3.63 -11.90
N ARG A 1008 44.45 4.04 -12.11
CA ARG A 1008 43.92 4.23 -13.46
C ARG A 1008 44.57 5.41 -14.18
N LEU A 1009 44.81 6.51 -13.48
CA LEU A 1009 45.53 7.67 -14.03
C LEU A 1009 46.95 7.29 -14.45
N ALA A 1010 47.65 6.48 -13.65
CA ALA A 1010 48.99 6.00 -13.98
C ALA A 1010 49.00 5.19 -15.29
N GLU A 1011 48.01 4.30 -15.50
CA GLU A 1011 47.85 3.55 -16.76
C GLU A 1011 47.60 4.46 -17.95
N LEU A 1012 46.72 5.45 -17.81
CA LEU A 1012 46.38 6.41 -18.87
C LEU A 1012 47.54 7.37 -19.18
N SER A 1013 48.44 7.61 -18.23
CA SER A 1013 49.61 8.46 -18.45
C SER A 1013 50.69 7.77 -19.32
N ALA A 1014 50.79 6.43 -19.30
CA ALA A 1014 51.88 5.71 -19.97
C ALA A 1014 51.94 5.91 -21.50
N PRO A 1015 50.83 5.90 -22.27
CA PRO A 1015 50.87 6.20 -23.71
C PRO A 1015 51.21 7.67 -24.02
N ILE A 1016 50.95 8.59 -23.08
CA ILE A 1016 51.27 10.01 -23.23
C ILE A 1016 52.77 10.24 -23.13
N GLU A 1017 53.45 9.51 -22.24
CA GLU A 1017 54.92 9.53 -22.14
C GLU A 1017 55.60 9.05 -23.44
N GLU A 1018 54.94 8.20 -24.23
CA GLU A 1018 55.42 7.83 -25.56
C GLU A 1018 55.13 8.91 -26.61
N MET A 1019 53.98 9.59 -26.55
CA MET A 1019 53.67 10.72 -27.43
C MET A 1019 54.68 11.86 -27.30
N LYS A 1020 55.16 12.15 -26.09
CA LYS A 1020 56.18 13.19 -25.85
C LYS A 1020 57.44 12.99 -26.72
N LYS A 1021 57.78 11.75 -27.07
CA LYS A 1021 58.96 11.43 -27.88
C LYS A 1021 58.78 11.66 -29.38
N GLN A 1022 57.57 11.97 -29.84
CA GLN A 1022 57.30 12.17 -31.27
C GLN A 1022 57.97 13.43 -31.80
N VAL A 1023 58.58 13.32 -32.98
CA VAL A 1023 59.10 14.46 -33.73
C VAL A 1023 57.93 15.22 -34.35
N VAL A 1024 57.82 16.52 -34.03
CA VAL A 1024 56.72 17.39 -34.45
C VAL A 1024 57.12 18.43 -35.49
N GLY A 1025 58.42 18.57 -35.74
CA GLY A 1025 58.99 19.41 -36.76
C GLY A 1025 60.51 19.32 -36.73
N SER A 1026 61.19 20.19 -37.47
CA SER A 1026 62.63 20.36 -37.39
C SER A 1026 63.03 21.81 -37.57
N THR A 1027 64.22 22.17 -37.10
CA THR A 1027 64.81 23.50 -37.29
C THR A 1027 66.18 23.39 -37.93
N ALA A 1028 66.45 24.26 -38.91
CA ALA A 1028 67.74 24.32 -39.61
C ALA A 1028 68.81 25.12 -38.83
N VAL A 1029 68.42 25.75 -37.73
CA VAL A 1029 69.30 26.55 -36.86
C VAL A 1029 69.00 26.24 -35.40
N ALA A 1030 70.00 26.40 -34.52
CA ALA A 1030 69.76 26.34 -33.08
C ALA A 1030 68.85 27.50 -32.64
N LEU A 1031 67.88 27.22 -31.76
CA LEU A 1031 66.89 28.18 -31.26
C LEU A 1031 67.28 28.62 -29.85
N ASP A 1032 67.66 29.89 -29.70
CA ASP A 1032 68.16 30.48 -28.46
C ASP A 1032 67.01 30.81 -27.49
N GLY A 1033 66.84 29.93 -26.51
CA GLY A 1033 65.90 30.07 -25.41
C GLY A 1033 66.57 30.34 -24.07
N GLU A 1034 67.88 30.64 -24.05
CA GLU A 1034 68.63 30.79 -22.82
C GLU A 1034 68.07 31.95 -21.99
N ARG A 1035 67.85 31.70 -20.70
CA ARG A 1035 67.25 32.66 -19.76
C ARG A 1035 67.94 34.03 -19.80
N THR A 1036 69.26 34.07 -19.93
CA THR A 1036 70.03 35.32 -19.96
C THR A 1036 69.89 36.09 -21.27
N ASN A 1037 69.37 35.48 -22.32
CA ASN A 1037 69.19 36.07 -23.65
C ASN A 1037 67.73 36.47 -23.87
N VAL A 1038 66.79 35.52 -23.74
CA VAL A 1038 65.35 35.77 -23.96
C VAL A 1038 64.75 36.83 -23.03
N ARG A 1039 65.45 37.15 -21.94
CA ARG A 1039 65.05 38.15 -20.95
C ARG A 1039 65.79 39.49 -21.04
N SER A 1040 66.62 39.69 -22.05
CA SER A 1040 67.40 40.93 -22.18
C SER A 1040 67.62 41.42 -23.61
N LYS A 1041 67.40 40.57 -24.61
CA LYS A 1041 67.57 40.90 -26.03
C LYS A 1041 66.63 40.07 -26.91
N GLU A 1042 66.52 40.43 -28.17
CA GLU A 1042 65.84 39.63 -29.18
C GLU A 1042 66.52 38.26 -29.34
N THR A 1043 65.72 37.20 -29.42
CA THR A 1043 66.20 35.87 -29.81
C THR A 1043 65.37 35.27 -30.93
N ASN A 1044 65.96 34.37 -31.70
CA ASN A 1044 65.25 33.72 -32.81
C ASN A 1044 64.13 32.78 -32.32
N LEU A 1045 64.28 32.14 -31.16
CA LEU A 1045 63.17 31.38 -30.54
C LEU A 1045 62.04 32.30 -30.07
N GLY A 1046 62.38 33.45 -29.48
CA GLY A 1046 61.40 34.46 -29.09
C GLY A 1046 60.57 34.96 -30.28
N ASN A 1047 61.23 35.23 -31.40
CA ASN A 1047 60.58 35.60 -32.65
C ASN A 1047 59.65 34.49 -33.15
N LEU A 1048 60.13 33.23 -33.17
CA LEU A 1048 59.34 32.08 -33.61
C LEU A 1048 58.06 31.90 -32.77
N VAL A 1049 58.16 32.00 -31.45
CA VAL A 1049 56.99 31.87 -30.55
C VAL A 1049 56.00 33.01 -30.78
N ALA A 1050 56.47 34.26 -30.85
CA ALA A 1050 55.61 35.40 -31.12
C ALA A 1050 54.96 35.33 -32.52
N ASP A 1051 55.66 34.81 -33.52
CA ASP A 1051 55.13 34.58 -34.86
C ASP A 1051 54.06 33.48 -34.85
N ALA A 1052 54.29 32.39 -34.11
CA ALA A 1052 53.30 31.32 -33.93
C ALA A 1052 52.03 31.85 -33.25
N MET A 1053 52.17 32.65 -32.18
CA MET A 1053 51.04 33.30 -31.49
C MET A 1053 50.27 34.22 -32.44
N LEU A 1054 50.95 35.09 -33.18
CA LEU A 1054 50.30 36.02 -34.11
C LEU A 1054 49.60 35.28 -35.26
N ALA A 1055 50.25 34.25 -35.81
CA ALA A 1055 49.68 33.43 -36.88
C ALA A 1055 48.42 32.70 -36.41
N LYS A 1056 48.45 32.15 -35.19
CA LYS A 1056 47.30 31.43 -34.63
C LYS A 1056 46.16 32.38 -34.27
N ALA A 1057 46.44 33.51 -33.64
CA ALA A 1057 45.41 34.50 -33.30
C ALA A 1057 44.67 34.99 -34.54
N LYS A 1058 45.37 35.21 -35.66
CA LYS A 1058 44.79 35.59 -36.96
C LYS A 1058 43.81 34.60 -37.56
N GLU A 1059 43.81 33.34 -37.12
CA GLU A 1059 42.82 32.36 -37.57
C GLU A 1059 41.42 32.69 -36.99
N SER A 1060 41.34 33.36 -35.84
CA SER A 1060 40.08 33.65 -35.12
C SER A 1060 39.74 35.14 -35.04
N VAL A 1061 40.73 36.00 -34.77
CA VAL A 1061 40.57 37.44 -34.57
C VAL A 1061 41.67 38.19 -35.33
N ASN A 1062 41.40 39.38 -35.87
CA ASN A 1062 42.36 40.14 -36.69
C ASN A 1062 43.49 40.77 -35.85
N ALA A 1063 44.25 39.97 -35.10
CA ALA A 1063 45.39 40.39 -34.30
C ALA A 1063 46.53 40.92 -35.17
N THR A 1064 47.15 42.02 -34.73
CA THR A 1064 48.20 42.73 -35.50
C THR A 1064 49.58 42.64 -34.84
N ILE A 1065 49.61 42.44 -33.52
CA ILE A 1065 50.81 42.38 -32.70
C ILE A 1065 50.76 41.11 -31.85
N ALA A 1066 51.90 40.47 -31.58
CA ALA A 1066 52.01 39.47 -30.53
C ALA A 1066 53.13 39.84 -29.55
N MET A 1067 52.88 39.55 -28.27
CA MET A 1067 53.81 39.81 -27.16
C MET A 1067 53.92 38.59 -26.26
N GLN A 1068 55.13 38.04 -26.16
CA GLN A 1068 55.46 36.90 -25.32
C GLN A 1068 56.56 37.28 -24.33
N ASN A 1069 56.28 37.17 -23.03
CA ASN A 1069 57.32 37.41 -22.02
C ASN A 1069 58.39 36.31 -22.08
N GLY A 1070 59.66 36.68 -22.01
CA GLY A 1070 60.81 35.77 -21.97
C GLY A 1070 60.84 34.93 -20.69
N GLY A 1071 60.03 35.28 -19.68
CA GLY A 1071 59.71 34.43 -18.54
C GLY A 1071 59.00 33.13 -18.93
N GLY A 1072 58.18 33.16 -19.98
CA GLY A 1072 57.41 32.05 -20.52
C GLY A 1072 58.22 31.06 -21.37
N ILE A 1073 59.35 31.48 -21.95
CA ILE A 1073 60.23 30.63 -22.77
C ILE A 1073 61.33 30.05 -21.89
N ARG A 1074 61.41 28.71 -21.80
CA ARG A 1074 62.13 28.04 -20.69
C ARG A 1074 63.39 27.28 -21.08
N ALA A 1075 63.56 26.94 -22.33
CA ALA A 1075 64.71 26.18 -22.81
C ALA A 1075 65.07 26.55 -24.25
N SER A 1076 66.31 26.23 -24.63
CA SER A 1076 66.80 26.28 -26.01
C SER A 1076 66.48 24.98 -26.74
N MET A 1077 66.44 25.01 -28.07
CA MET A 1077 66.37 23.81 -28.92
C MET A 1077 67.59 23.74 -29.84
N ASN A 1078 68.15 22.55 -30.03
CA ASN A 1078 69.26 22.35 -30.97
C ASN A 1078 68.74 22.33 -32.42
N ASP A 1079 69.65 22.46 -33.40
CA ASP A 1079 69.32 22.19 -34.79
C ASP A 1079 69.03 20.71 -35.03
N GLY A 1080 68.10 20.41 -35.94
CA GLY A 1080 67.62 19.05 -36.22
C GLY A 1080 66.14 18.85 -35.89
N ASP A 1081 65.79 17.60 -35.60
CA ASP A 1081 64.42 17.20 -35.25
C ASP A 1081 64.01 17.80 -33.90
N ILE A 1082 62.79 18.34 -33.85
CA ILE A 1082 62.16 18.88 -32.63
C ILE A 1082 61.10 17.89 -32.18
N THR A 1083 61.22 17.41 -30.95
CA THR A 1083 60.24 16.54 -30.30
C THR A 1083 59.15 17.33 -29.57
N LEU A 1084 58.00 16.69 -29.33
CA LEU A 1084 56.93 17.28 -28.52
C LEU A 1084 57.40 17.56 -27.08
N ASP A 1085 58.27 16.71 -26.51
CA ASP A 1085 58.90 16.92 -25.21
C ASP A 1085 59.73 18.20 -25.18
N GLU A 1086 60.46 18.50 -26.25
CA GLU A 1086 61.20 19.77 -26.37
C GLU A 1086 60.24 20.96 -26.45
N VAL A 1087 59.14 20.88 -27.20
CA VAL A 1087 58.11 21.94 -27.25
C VAL A 1087 57.52 22.19 -25.86
N LEU A 1088 57.14 21.12 -25.14
CA LEU A 1088 56.61 21.19 -23.78
C LEU A 1088 57.66 21.70 -22.79
N THR A 1089 58.94 21.39 -22.99
CA THR A 1089 60.03 21.91 -22.17
C THR A 1089 60.21 23.42 -22.39
N VAL A 1090 60.00 23.91 -23.62
CA VAL A 1090 60.10 25.34 -23.95
C VAL A 1090 58.88 26.13 -23.45
N MET A 1091 57.67 25.59 -23.62
CA MET A 1091 56.40 26.17 -23.20
C MET A 1091 55.70 25.26 -22.15
N PRO A 1092 56.20 25.20 -20.90
CA PRO A 1092 55.75 24.19 -19.93
C PRO A 1092 54.54 24.62 -19.09
N PHE A 1093 54.03 25.83 -19.28
CA PHE A 1093 53.03 26.41 -18.40
C PHE A 1093 51.60 26.11 -18.82
N GLY A 1094 51.40 25.72 -20.09
CA GLY A 1094 50.07 25.49 -20.62
C GLY A 1094 49.21 26.76 -20.62
N ASN A 1095 49.80 27.95 -20.78
CA ASN A 1095 48.99 29.17 -20.84
C ASN A 1095 48.14 29.15 -22.10
N THR A 1096 46.92 29.66 -22.02
CA THR A 1096 46.11 29.87 -23.21
C THR A 1096 46.54 31.12 -23.96
N LEU A 1097 46.42 31.07 -25.29
CA LEU A 1097 46.54 32.23 -26.16
C LEU A 1097 45.28 33.09 -26.02
N VAL A 1098 45.49 34.39 -25.86
CA VAL A 1098 44.41 35.38 -25.73
C VAL A 1098 44.72 36.58 -26.60
N THR A 1099 43.69 37.35 -26.95
CA THR A 1099 43.87 38.68 -27.54
C THR A 1099 43.31 39.76 -26.64
N VAL A 1100 44.05 40.85 -26.49
CA VAL A 1100 43.63 42.01 -25.70
C VAL A 1100 43.68 43.25 -26.60
N ASP A 1101 42.59 43.99 -26.63
CA ASP A 1101 42.52 45.26 -27.36
C ASP A 1101 43.18 46.36 -26.53
N LEU A 1102 44.37 46.81 -26.94
CA LEU A 1102 45.16 47.84 -26.26
C LEU A 1102 45.32 49.10 -27.11
N THR A 1103 45.30 50.26 -26.45
CA THR A 1103 45.70 51.52 -27.08
C THR A 1103 47.20 51.56 -27.36
N GLY A 1104 47.65 52.35 -28.34
CA GLY A 1104 49.08 52.54 -28.61
C GLY A 1104 49.87 53.02 -27.39
N GLU A 1105 49.25 53.85 -26.54
CA GLU A 1105 49.81 54.29 -25.26
C GLU A 1105 49.98 53.13 -24.27
N GLU A 1106 48.97 52.26 -24.12
CA GLU A 1106 49.07 51.05 -23.28
C GLU A 1106 50.17 50.09 -23.78
N ILE A 1107 50.35 49.99 -25.10
CA ILE A 1107 51.43 49.21 -25.72
C ILE A 1107 52.81 49.82 -25.39
N ILE A 1108 52.96 51.14 -25.49
CA ILE A 1108 54.21 51.82 -25.10
C ILE A 1108 54.51 51.56 -23.62
N GLN A 1109 53.49 51.66 -22.75
CA GLN A 1109 53.64 51.37 -21.32
C GLN A 1109 54.05 49.91 -21.06
N ALA A 1110 53.48 48.96 -21.81
CA ALA A 1110 53.88 47.56 -21.73
C ALA A 1110 55.34 47.36 -22.15
N LEU A 1111 55.80 48.01 -23.22
CA LEU A 1111 57.19 47.95 -23.68
C LEU A 1111 58.15 48.65 -22.71
N GLU A 1112 57.75 49.76 -22.09
CA GLU A 1112 58.52 50.41 -21.01
C GLU A 1112 58.67 49.50 -19.79
N HIS A 1113 57.58 48.86 -19.37
CA HIS A 1113 57.60 47.85 -18.30
C HIS A 1113 58.53 46.69 -18.67
N SER A 1114 58.45 46.22 -19.92
CA SER A 1114 59.28 45.15 -20.46
C SER A 1114 60.78 45.34 -20.24
N VAL A 1115 61.27 46.57 -20.44
CA VAL A 1115 62.69 46.90 -20.30
C VAL A 1115 63.06 47.55 -18.97
N SER A 1116 62.12 47.71 -18.04
CA SER A 1116 62.35 48.42 -16.77
C SER A 1116 63.35 47.74 -15.83
N ALA A 1117 63.52 46.42 -15.93
CA ALA A 1117 64.42 45.62 -15.11
C ALA A 1117 65.37 44.74 -15.94
N VAL A 1118 65.67 45.16 -17.18
CA VAL A 1118 66.45 44.39 -18.17
C VAL A 1118 67.83 43.94 -17.64
N GLU A 1119 68.45 44.73 -16.76
CA GLU A 1119 69.76 44.45 -16.16
C GLU A 1119 69.73 43.25 -15.20
N THR A 1120 68.56 42.92 -14.65
CA THR A 1120 68.38 41.82 -13.71
C THR A 1120 67.95 40.52 -14.38
N GLY A 1121 67.62 40.55 -15.68
CA GLY A 1121 67.08 39.41 -16.41
C GLY A 1121 65.72 38.95 -15.86
N ALA A 1122 64.87 39.90 -15.48
CA ALA A 1122 63.50 39.65 -15.06
C ALA A 1122 62.66 38.98 -16.18
N GLY A 1123 61.68 38.16 -15.81
CA GLY A 1123 60.84 37.43 -16.77
C GLY A 1123 60.04 38.34 -17.72
N GLN A 1124 59.79 39.57 -17.30
CA GLN A 1124 58.92 40.53 -17.96
C GLN A 1124 59.39 40.99 -19.35
N PHE A 1125 60.64 40.79 -19.76
CA PHE A 1125 61.11 41.25 -21.08
C PHE A 1125 60.33 40.57 -22.23
N MET A 1126 59.86 41.32 -23.23
CA MET A 1126 58.91 40.86 -24.26
C MET A 1126 59.64 40.55 -25.55
N GLN A 1127 59.45 39.31 -26.01
CA GLN A 1127 59.68 38.92 -27.40
C GLN A 1127 58.42 39.29 -28.20
N VAL A 1128 58.58 39.73 -29.45
CA VAL A 1128 57.50 40.41 -30.18
C VAL A 1128 57.38 39.97 -31.64
N SER A 1129 56.16 40.07 -32.17
CA SER A 1129 55.85 39.98 -33.60
C SER A 1129 54.86 41.07 -33.98
N GLY A 1130 54.94 41.57 -35.22
CA GLY A 1130 54.09 42.68 -35.70
C GLY A 1130 54.45 44.07 -35.16
N VAL A 1131 55.39 44.16 -34.21
CA VAL A 1131 55.92 45.41 -33.66
C VAL A 1131 57.43 45.32 -33.52
N ARG A 1132 58.12 46.46 -33.63
CA ARG A 1132 59.53 46.61 -33.26
C ARG A 1132 59.74 47.82 -32.38
N PHE A 1133 60.73 47.77 -31.51
CA PHE A 1133 61.03 48.90 -30.64
C PHE A 1133 62.52 49.04 -30.33
N LYS A 1134 62.90 50.29 -29.99
CA LYS A 1134 64.26 50.64 -29.56
C LYS A 1134 64.23 51.17 -28.13
N TYR A 1135 65.22 50.78 -27.35
CA TYR A 1135 65.33 51.22 -25.96
C TYR A 1135 66.77 51.53 -25.53
N ASP A 1136 66.91 52.44 -24.55
CA ASP A 1136 68.16 52.86 -23.95
C ASP A 1136 68.16 52.57 -22.43
N PRO A 1137 68.88 51.54 -21.95
CA PRO A 1137 68.89 51.18 -20.54
C PRO A 1137 69.57 52.22 -19.64
N SER A 1138 70.29 53.20 -20.20
CA SER A 1138 70.91 54.30 -19.42
C SER A 1138 69.88 55.30 -18.88
N TYR A 1139 68.66 55.29 -19.39
CA TYR A 1139 67.55 56.12 -18.89
C TYR A 1139 66.81 55.42 -17.73
N PRO A 1140 66.18 56.19 -16.83
CA PRO A 1140 65.34 55.63 -15.78
C PRO A 1140 64.24 54.74 -16.35
N ALA A 1141 63.91 53.65 -15.65
CA ALA A 1141 62.76 52.80 -15.98
C ALA A 1141 61.49 53.65 -16.18
N GLY A 1142 60.75 53.41 -17.27
CA GLY A 1142 59.59 54.20 -17.67
C GLY A 1142 59.89 55.33 -18.66
N ASP A 1143 61.16 55.57 -19.02
CA ASP A 1143 61.57 56.49 -20.10
C ASP A 1143 62.69 55.89 -20.98
N ARG A 1144 62.72 54.56 -21.08
CA ARG A 1144 63.76 53.80 -21.80
C ARG A 1144 63.43 53.59 -23.27
N VAL A 1145 62.16 53.43 -23.62
CA VAL A 1145 61.70 53.18 -24.99
C VAL A 1145 61.61 54.51 -25.73
N TYR A 1146 62.29 54.64 -26.86
CA TYR A 1146 62.35 55.89 -27.62
C TYR A 1146 61.84 55.80 -29.06
N ALA A 1147 61.64 54.59 -29.58
CA ALA A 1147 60.98 54.38 -30.87
C ALA A 1147 60.17 53.08 -30.83
N VAL A 1148 58.92 53.12 -31.32
CA VAL A 1148 58.05 51.95 -31.49
C VAL A 1148 57.37 52.05 -32.86
N GLU A 1149 57.54 51.02 -33.68
CA GLU A 1149 56.96 50.93 -35.02
C GLU A 1149 56.13 49.65 -35.14
N VAL A 1150 54.93 49.75 -35.69
CA VAL A 1150 54.02 48.63 -35.92
C VAL A 1150 54.02 48.30 -37.42
N ASN A 1151 54.02 47.01 -37.75
CA ASN A 1151 53.95 46.55 -39.15
C ASN A 1151 52.62 47.03 -39.77
N ALA A 1152 52.69 47.79 -40.86
CA ALA A 1152 51.51 48.22 -41.63
C ALA A 1152 51.60 47.77 -43.10
N GLU A 1153 50.48 47.82 -43.83
CA GLU A 1153 50.37 47.35 -45.23
C GLU A 1153 51.40 47.99 -46.19
N ASN A 1154 51.93 49.17 -45.86
CA ASN A 1154 52.86 49.95 -46.69
C ASN A 1154 54.27 50.07 -46.08
N GLY A 1155 54.63 49.17 -45.15
CA GLY A 1155 55.87 49.25 -44.37
C GLY A 1155 55.62 49.72 -42.94
N ASP A 1156 56.66 49.63 -42.10
CA ASP A 1156 56.55 49.92 -40.67
C ASP A 1156 56.21 51.40 -40.43
N ALA A 1157 55.28 51.66 -39.51
CA ALA A 1157 54.83 53.00 -39.17
C ALA A 1157 54.96 53.26 -37.66
N PRO A 1158 55.25 54.50 -37.22
CA PRO A 1158 55.26 54.84 -35.79
C PRO A 1158 53.91 54.50 -35.12
N ILE A 1159 53.96 53.99 -33.90
CA ILE A 1159 52.74 53.68 -33.15
C ILE A 1159 51.92 54.95 -32.85
N GLU A 1160 50.61 54.88 -33.02
CA GLU A 1160 49.69 55.99 -32.74
C GLU A 1160 49.10 55.83 -31.33
N PRO A 1161 49.36 56.74 -30.37
CA PRO A 1161 48.99 56.53 -28.96
C PRO A 1161 47.51 56.24 -28.69
N ALA A 1162 46.61 56.86 -29.45
CA ALA A 1162 45.16 56.72 -29.25
C ALA A 1162 44.52 55.59 -30.08
N LYS A 1163 45.26 54.97 -31.00
CA LYS A 1163 44.73 53.89 -31.85
C LYS A 1163 44.69 52.58 -31.05
N VAL A 1164 43.61 51.82 -31.19
CA VAL A 1164 43.47 50.48 -30.59
C VAL A 1164 44.07 49.44 -31.53
N TYR A 1165 44.84 48.53 -30.96
CA TYR A 1165 45.44 47.39 -31.62
C TYR A 1165 45.07 46.12 -30.86
N THR A 1166 44.69 45.09 -31.59
CA THR A 1166 44.46 43.76 -31.02
C THR A 1166 45.81 43.04 -30.88
N VAL A 1167 46.19 42.78 -29.62
CA VAL A 1167 47.49 42.20 -29.24
C VAL A 1167 47.29 40.77 -28.77
N ALA A 1168 47.90 39.81 -29.46
CA ALA A 1168 47.97 38.43 -29.02
C ALA A 1168 49.01 38.27 -27.89
N THR A 1169 48.61 37.68 -26.78
CA THR A 1169 49.50 37.37 -25.66
C THR A 1169 49.07 36.08 -24.99
N ASN A 1170 49.72 35.69 -23.89
CA ASN A 1170 49.31 34.55 -23.09
C ASN A 1170 48.46 35.00 -21.87
N ALA A 1171 47.58 34.13 -21.38
CA ALA A 1171 46.66 34.44 -20.29
C ALA A 1171 47.37 34.96 -19.02
N PHE A 1172 48.56 34.43 -18.69
CA PHE A 1172 49.36 34.93 -17.57
C PHE A 1172 49.67 36.43 -17.68
N ILE A 1173 50.02 36.93 -18.88
CA ILE A 1173 50.24 38.36 -19.11
C ILE A 1173 48.93 39.13 -19.10
N ALA A 1174 47.86 38.57 -19.67
CA ALA A 1174 46.53 39.17 -19.64
C ALA A 1174 46.01 39.39 -18.22
N ASP A 1175 46.34 38.50 -17.28
CA ASP A 1175 46.03 38.63 -15.85
C ASP A 1175 46.97 39.56 -15.08
N GLY A 1176 47.89 40.24 -15.78
CA GLY A 1176 48.86 41.14 -15.18
C GLY A 1176 50.06 40.46 -14.53
N GLY A 1177 50.28 39.19 -14.86
CA GLY A 1177 51.50 38.45 -14.54
C GLY A 1177 52.74 39.22 -14.98
N ASP A 1178 53.86 38.99 -14.28
CA ASP A 1178 55.10 39.77 -14.43
C ASP A 1178 54.94 41.30 -14.25
N GLY A 1179 53.80 41.79 -13.73
CA GLY A 1179 53.54 43.21 -13.46
C GLY A 1179 52.85 43.96 -14.59
N TYR A 1180 52.31 43.26 -15.59
CA TYR A 1180 51.63 43.82 -16.76
C TYR A 1180 50.22 44.36 -16.44
N THR A 1181 50.13 45.30 -15.49
CA THR A 1181 48.86 45.86 -14.99
C THR A 1181 47.97 46.50 -16.05
N MET A 1182 48.53 47.00 -17.15
CA MET A 1182 47.78 47.54 -18.28
C MET A 1182 46.98 46.46 -19.02
N PHE A 1183 47.52 45.24 -19.15
CA PHE A 1183 46.79 44.10 -19.72
C PHE A 1183 45.66 43.67 -18.80
N LYS A 1184 45.95 43.53 -17.49
CA LYS A 1184 44.92 43.20 -16.48
C LYS A 1184 43.77 44.20 -16.51
N LYS A 1185 44.08 45.49 -16.53
CA LYS A 1185 43.05 46.54 -16.58
C LYS A 1185 42.17 46.39 -17.82
N ALA A 1186 42.76 46.14 -19.00
CA ALA A 1186 42.00 45.93 -20.22
C ALA A 1186 41.10 44.68 -20.14
N LYS A 1187 41.61 43.57 -19.58
CA LYS A 1187 40.84 42.37 -19.31
C LYS A 1187 39.66 42.63 -18.36
N ASP A 1188 39.93 43.27 -17.22
CA ASP A 1188 38.90 43.60 -16.21
C ASP A 1188 37.81 44.55 -16.78
N GLU A 1189 38.13 45.33 -17.82
CA GLU A 1189 37.20 46.18 -18.56
C GLU A 1189 36.46 45.44 -19.70
N GLY A 1190 36.66 44.13 -19.85
CA GLY A 1190 36.02 43.30 -20.89
C GLY A 1190 36.63 43.45 -22.29
N ARG A 1191 37.85 43.97 -22.41
CA ARG A 1191 38.56 44.14 -23.71
C ARG A 1191 39.43 42.93 -24.09
N ILE A 1192 39.03 41.75 -23.65
CA ILE A 1192 39.73 40.49 -23.89
C ILE A 1192 38.88 39.59 -24.77
N THR A 1193 39.53 38.82 -25.63
CA THR A 1193 38.97 37.63 -26.26
C THR A 1193 39.88 36.47 -25.91
N GLU A 1194 39.35 35.54 -25.13
CA GLU A 1194 40.03 34.30 -24.80
C GLU A 1194 39.97 33.39 -26.03
N LEU A 1195 41.12 32.98 -26.58
CA LEU A 1195 41.14 32.03 -27.72
C LEU A 1195 41.29 30.59 -27.25
N PHE A 1196 41.63 30.39 -25.96
CA PHE A 1196 41.72 29.11 -25.27
C PHE A 1196 42.60 28.04 -25.96
N VAL A 1197 43.50 28.44 -26.86
CA VAL A 1197 44.49 27.53 -27.48
C VAL A 1197 45.74 27.52 -26.62
N VAL A 1198 46.12 26.34 -26.12
CA VAL A 1198 47.28 26.19 -25.24
C VAL A 1198 48.59 26.52 -25.98
N ASP A 1199 49.49 27.24 -25.31
CA ASP A 1199 50.73 27.79 -25.85
C ASP A 1199 51.64 26.75 -26.54
N TYR A 1200 51.81 25.57 -25.97
CA TYR A 1200 52.57 24.49 -26.62
C TYR A 1200 51.90 24.01 -27.90
N GLU A 1201 50.55 23.98 -27.96
CA GLU A 1201 49.82 23.62 -29.17
C GLU A 1201 49.94 24.69 -30.25
N VAL A 1202 49.95 25.97 -29.86
CA VAL A 1202 50.21 27.09 -30.77
C VAL A 1202 51.57 26.88 -31.48
N LEU A 1203 52.62 26.63 -30.69
CA LEU A 1203 53.96 26.41 -31.24
C LEU A 1203 54.05 25.11 -32.04
N ASN A 1204 53.49 24.01 -31.54
CA ASN A 1204 53.46 22.71 -32.21
C ASN A 1204 52.75 22.79 -33.57
N ASN A 1205 51.56 23.42 -33.62
CA ASN A 1205 50.80 23.61 -34.85
C ASN A 1205 51.59 24.44 -35.86
N TYR A 1206 52.28 25.50 -35.41
CA TYR A 1206 53.14 26.29 -36.28
C TYR A 1206 54.31 25.47 -36.83
N LEU A 1207 55.00 24.71 -35.99
CA LEU A 1207 56.11 23.84 -36.41
C LEU A 1207 55.64 22.79 -37.42
N SER A 1208 54.50 22.14 -37.19
CA SER A 1208 53.97 21.12 -38.10
C SER A 1208 53.65 21.66 -39.51
N LYS A 1209 53.24 22.93 -39.63
CA LYS A 1209 52.92 23.59 -40.91
C LYS A 1209 54.14 24.17 -41.60
N ASN A 1210 55.18 24.55 -40.84
CA ASN A 1210 56.31 25.35 -41.33
C ASN A 1210 57.69 24.66 -41.22
N SER A 1211 57.73 23.35 -40.98
CA SER A 1211 58.96 22.57 -40.85
C SER A 1211 59.67 22.32 -42.20
N PRO A 1212 61.01 22.46 -42.31
CA PRO A 1212 61.91 22.95 -41.26
C PRO A 1212 61.83 24.46 -41.08
N VAL A 1213 61.79 24.93 -39.83
CA VAL A 1213 61.86 26.37 -39.51
C VAL A 1213 63.31 26.87 -39.50
N SER A 1214 63.52 28.17 -39.74
CA SER A 1214 64.86 28.80 -39.69
C SER A 1214 64.81 30.27 -39.23
N PRO A 1215 64.22 30.56 -38.06
CA PRO A 1215 64.03 31.94 -37.59
C PRO A 1215 65.37 32.64 -37.35
N GLN A 1216 65.39 33.95 -37.60
CA GLN A 1216 66.57 34.81 -37.42
C GLN A 1216 66.28 35.92 -36.41
N VAL A 1217 67.33 36.59 -35.93
CA VAL A 1217 67.22 37.89 -35.27
C VAL A 1217 67.09 38.95 -36.36
N GLU A 1218 65.99 39.71 -36.34
CA GLU A 1218 65.54 40.59 -37.43
C GLU A 1218 65.59 42.08 -37.05
N GLY A 1219 66.00 42.41 -35.82
CA GLY A 1219 66.02 43.79 -35.32
C GLY A 1219 64.66 44.26 -34.83
N ARG A 1220 63.79 43.31 -34.41
CA ARG A 1220 62.52 43.61 -33.72
C ARG A 1220 62.78 44.32 -32.39
N ILE A 1221 63.90 44.05 -31.73
CA ILE A 1221 64.27 44.69 -30.46
C ILE A 1221 65.72 45.17 -30.54
N THR A 1222 65.94 46.49 -30.48
CA THR A 1222 67.28 47.07 -30.57
C THR A 1222 67.63 47.90 -29.35
N THR A 1223 68.76 47.59 -28.72
CA THR A 1223 69.36 48.43 -27.67
C THR A 1223 70.23 49.51 -28.32
N GLY A 1224 70.02 50.79 -27.98
CA GLY A 1224 70.74 51.90 -28.58
C GLY A 1224 70.79 53.15 -27.69
N SER A 1225 71.58 54.15 -28.11
CA SER A 1225 71.68 55.44 -27.43
C SER A 1225 70.55 56.36 -27.87
N LYS A 1226 69.71 56.81 -26.94
CA LYS A 1226 68.63 57.79 -27.20
C LYS A 1226 69.19 59.13 -27.72
N ALA A 1227 70.49 59.40 -27.54
CA ALA A 1227 71.15 60.62 -27.99
C ALA A 1227 71.41 60.69 -29.51
N ASP A 1228 71.40 59.55 -30.22
CA ASP A 1228 71.72 59.49 -31.66
C ASP A 1228 70.52 59.85 -32.56
N GLU A 1229 69.31 60.03 -32.02
CA GLU A 1229 68.13 60.54 -32.77
C GLU A 1229 68.05 62.08 -32.82
N GLY A 1230 68.97 62.78 -32.15
CA GLY A 1230 68.95 64.23 -32.00
C GLY A 1230 69.55 65.05 -33.16
N THR A 1231 69.19 64.80 -34.42
CA THR A 1231 69.42 65.78 -35.52
C THR A 1231 68.32 65.74 -36.60
N ASP A 1232 67.19 66.41 -36.38
CA ASP A 1232 66.70 67.54 -37.21
C ASP A 1232 65.43 68.19 -36.57
N PRO A 1233 65.20 69.52 -36.67
CA PRO A 1233 64.38 70.29 -35.75
C PRO A 1233 62.99 70.64 -36.29
N GLN A 1234 61.97 70.55 -35.43
CA GLN A 1234 60.87 71.52 -35.31
C GLN A 1234 60.03 71.21 -34.05
N GLY A 1235 60.04 72.14 -33.08
CA GLY A 1235 59.56 72.03 -31.68
C GLY A 1235 58.03 71.89 -31.45
N PRO A 1236 57.44 72.40 -30.34
CA PRO A 1236 58.01 73.04 -29.16
C PRO A 1236 57.62 72.41 -27.79
N LYS A 1237 58.47 72.68 -26.79
CA LYS A 1237 58.25 72.44 -25.35
C LYS A 1237 56.94 73.06 -24.83
N LYS A 1238 56.32 72.42 -23.82
CA LYS A 1238 55.47 73.12 -22.84
C LYS A 1238 55.63 72.57 -21.43
N ASP A 1239 55.54 73.52 -20.52
CA ASP A 1239 55.96 73.51 -19.13
C ASP A 1239 55.01 72.77 -18.18
N CYS A 1240 55.60 72.31 -17.08
CA CYS A 1240 54.94 71.86 -15.87
C CYS A 1240 54.17 73.01 -15.17
N PRO A 1241 53.06 72.72 -14.47
CA PRO A 1241 52.92 73.32 -13.15
C PRO A 1241 52.49 72.34 -12.05
N ALA A 1242 53.24 72.45 -10.96
CA ALA A 1242 52.93 72.28 -9.54
C ALA A 1242 51.62 71.61 -9.07
N LYS A 1243 51.82 70.69 -8.11
CA LYS A 1243 50.86 70.20 -7.11
C LYS A 1243 50.13 71.34 -6.36
N PRO A 1244 48.96 71.01 -5.77
CA PRO A 1244 48.72 71.36 -4.37
C PRO A 1244 48.42 70.12 -3.50
N ASP A 1245 48.78 70.26 -2.22
CA ASP A 1245 48.58 69.36 -1.07
C ASP A 1245 47.11 68.90 -0.94
N LYS A 1246 46.75 67.72 -0.40
CA LYS A 1246 47.20 66.98 0.78
C LYS A 1246 46.88 65.49 0.63
#